data_AF-A0AAF0PP79-F1
#
_entry.id   AF-A0AAF0PP79-F1
#
_cell.length_a   1.000
_cell.length_b   1.000
_cell.length_c   1.000
_cell.angle_alpha   90.00
_cell.angle_beta   90.00
_cell.angle_gamma   90.00
#
_symmetry.space_group_name_H-M   'P 1'
#
loop_
_entity.id
_entity.type
_entity.pdbx_description
1 polymer ?
#
loop_
_entity_poly.entity_id
_entity_poly.type
_entity_poly.pdbx_seq_one_letter_code
_entity_poly.pdbx_strand_id
1 'polypeptide(L)'
;MLTTVKKLSSIYMRLVLPSPSSSTFLSFGSSISVFTPPRGTQFLRLNFRFRTMASHVVGYPRMGPKRELKFALESFWDGKSNSEDLEKVAADLRSSIWKQMADAGIKYIPSNTFSYYDQVLDTTAMLGAVPPRYGWNGGEIGFDVYFPMARGNASVPAMEMTKWFDTNYHYIVPELGPDVKFSYASHKAVSEYKEAKSLGIDTVPVLVGPVSFLLLSKAAKGVEKSFPLLSLIEKILPVYKEVIAELKAAGASWIQFDEPTLVKDLDSHQLQAFSHAYSELESSLSGLNVLIETYFADVPAEAFKTVTSLKCVTALGFDLVRGSKNLDLIKSGFPSEKYLFAGVVDGRNIWANDLASSLSTLQALENLVGKDKLVVSTSCSLLHTAVDLVNETKLDEEIKSWLAFAAQKLVEVNALAKALAGQKDEAVFSANAAARTSRKSSPRVTNGAVQKAAAALKGSDHRRATTVSARLEAQQKKLSLPALPTTTIGSFPQTLELRKARREYKANKISEEDYVKYITEEISKVVKLQEDLDIDVLVHGEPERNDMVEYFGEQLSGFAFTANGWVQSYGSRCVKPPIIYGDVSRPKPMTVFWSSRAQSMSKRPMKGMLTGPVTILNWSFVRDDQPRFETCYQIALAIRDEVEDLEKAGINVIQIDEAALREGLPLRKSEEAFYLNWAVHSFRITNCGVQDTTQIHTHMCYSNFNDIIHSIIDMDADVITIENSRSDEKLLSVFREGVKYGAGIGPGVYDIHSPRIPSTEEIADRISKMLAVLDTNILWVNPDCGLKTRKYTEVKPALSNMVTAAKLLRDQLASTK
;
A
#
# COMPACT_ATOMS: atom_id res chain seq x y z
N MET A 1 -47.49 -1.48 -33.40
CA MET A 1 -47.76 -0.79 -34.69
C MET A 1 -46.52 0.07 -34.98
N LEU A 2 -45.80 -0.12 -36.10
CA LEU A 2 -46.07 0.46 -37.43
C LEU A 2 -46.04 2.00 -37.35
N THR A 3 -45.17 2.79 -38.00
CA THR A 3 -44.41 2.75 -39.31
C THR A 3 -43.17 3.70 -39.25
N THR A 4 -42.17 3.89 -40.14
CA THR A 4 -41.61 3.34 -41.43
C THR A 4 -40.38 4.23 -41.82
N VAL A 5 -39.28 3.91 -42.55
CA VAL A 5 -38.55 2.71 -43.05
C VAL A 5 -37.12 3.11 -43.53
N LYS A 6 -36.11 2.22 -43.38
CA LYS A 6 -34.80 2.03 -44.10
C LYS A 6 -34.18 3.14 -45.00
N LYS A 7 -32.84 3.28 -44.92
CA LYS A 7 -31.81 3.01 -46.00
C LYS A 7 -30.38 3.04 -45.36
N LEU A 8 -29.51 2.05 -45.60
CA LEU A 8 -28.47 1.89 -46.65
C LEU A 8 -27.42 3.03 -46.67
N SER A 9 -26.11 2.79 -46.86
CA SER A 9 -25.43 1.65 -47.54
C SER A 9 -24.08 1.20 -46.90
N SER A 10 -23.44 0.16 -47.46
CA SER A 10 -22.19 -0.48 -46.98
C SER A 10 -21.04 -0.33 -47.99
N ILE A 11 -19.82 -0.07 -47.49
CA ILE A 11 -18.53 -0.04 -48.20
C ILE A 11 -17.44 -0.44 -47.17
N TYR A 12 -16.44 -1.30 -47.41
CA TYR A 12 -16.15 -2.28 -48.47
C TYR A 12 -15.24 -3.37 -47.85
N MET A 13 -15.41 -4.66 -48.18
CA MET A 13 -14.42 -5.69 -47.84
C MET A 13 -14.45 -6.83 -48.87
N ARG A 14 -13.34 -7.00 -49.61
CA ARG A 14 -13.05 -8.20 -50.44
C ARG A 14 -11.60 -8.20 -50.92
N LEU A 15 -10.82 -9.17 -50.46
CA LEU A 15 -9.75 -9.81 -51.21
C LEU A 15 -9.86 -11.32 -50.97
N VAL A 16 -9.38 -12.14 -51.91
CA VAL A 16 -9.93 -13.48 -52.13
C VAL A 16 -8.91 -14.59 -51.91
N LEU A 17 -9.33 -15.65 -51.23
CA LEU A 17 -8.69 -16.97 -51.25
C LEU A 17 -9.54 -17.93 -52.09
N PRO A 18 -8.97 -18.71 -53.02
CA PRO A 18 -9.67 -19.78 -53.73
C PRO A 18 -9.58 -21.12 -52.98
N SER A 19 -10.61 -21.96 -53.13
CA SER A 19 -10.66 -23.34 -52.61
C SER A 19 -10.44 -24.37 -53.73
N PRO A 20 -9.97 -25.60 -53.43
CA PRO A 20 -9.64 -26.61 -54.44
C PRO A 20 -10.85 -27.48 -54.84
N SER A 21 -10.86 -28.02 -56.06
CA SER A 21 -11.77 -29.11 -56.45
C SER A 21 -11.33 -29.89 -57.70
N SER A 22 -11.83 -31.13 -57.81
CA SER A 22 -11.77 -32.06 -58.96
C SER A 22 -10.44 -32.78 -59.26
N SER A 23 -10.57 -33.94 -59.92
CA SER A 23 -9.56 -34.99 -60.04
C SER A 23 -9.76 -35.79 -61.33
N THR A 24 -8.68 -36.40 -61.85
CA THR A 24 -8.75 -37.40 -62.94
C THR A 24 -7.67 -38.47 -62.75
N PHE A 25 -8.00 -39.72 -63.05
CA PHE A 25 -7.09 -40.88 -63.01
C PHE A 25 -6.26 -41.02 -64.29
N LEU A 26 -5.08 -41.63 -64.17
CA LEU A 26 -4.58 -42.66 -65.10
C LEU A 26 -3.44 -43.48 -64.43
N SER A 27 -3.14 -44.66 -64.97
CA SER A 27 -2.38 -45.72 -64.28
C SER A 27 -1.13 -46.21 -65.05
N PHE A 28 -0.54 -47.31 -64.59
CA PHE A 28 0.73 -47.96 -65.02
C PHE A 28 2.00 -47.24 -64.51
N GLY A 29 3.07 -47.94 -64.12
CA GLY A 29 3.26 -49.40 -64.04
C GLY A 29 4.44 -49.78 -63.10
N SER A 30 4.52 -51.04 -62.70
CA SER A 30 5.41 -51.52 -61.64
C SER A 30 6.78 -51.99 -62.12
N SER A 31 7.84 -51.68 -61.37
CA SER A 31 9.09 -52.46 -61.35
C SER A 31 9.82 -52.29 -60.01
N ILE A 32 10.36 -53.39 -59.46
CA ILE A 32 11.05 -53.43 -58.16
C ILE A 32 12.57 -53.43 -58.38
N SER A 33 13.30 -52.60 -57.63
CA SER A 33 14.75 -52.72 -57.46
C SER A 33 15.13 -52.37 -56.02
N VAL A 34 15.63 -53.35 -55.26
CA VAL A 34 16.15 -53.14 -53.90
C VAL A 34 17.56 -52.57 -53.99
N PHE A 35 17.80 -51.42 -53.37
CA PHE A 35 19.14 -50.84 -53.24
C PHE A 35 19.41 -50.42 -51.79
N THR A 36 20.33 -51.10 -51.13
CA THR A 36 20.81 -50.75 -49.79
C THR A 36 21.81 -49.58 -49.87
N PRO A 37 21.60 -48.45 -49.16
CA PRO A 37 22.59 -47.40 -49.08
C PRO A 37 23.78 -47.81 -48.16
N PRO A 38 25.00 -47.33 -48.41
CA PRO A 38 26.17 -47.65 -47.60
C PRO A 38 26.13 -47.00 -46.21
N ARG A 39 26.79 -47.64 -45.24
CA ARG A 39 27.03 -47.05 -43.91
C ARG A 39 28.04 -45.90 -44.03
N GLY A 40 27.80 -44.79 -43.33
CA GLY A 40 28.83 -43.79 -43.06
C GLY A 40 28.46 -42.35 -43.45
N THR A 41 27.49 -41.75 -42.75
CA THR A 41 27.38 -40.28 -42.72
C THR A 41 26.86 -39.85 -41.35
N GLN A 42 27.75 -39.28 -40.55
CA GLN A 42 27.45 -38.86 -39.19
C GLN A 42 26.70 -37.53 -39.23
N PHE A 43 25.36 -37.60 -39.31
CA PHE A 43 24.51 -36.41 -39.21
C PHE A 43 24.71 -35.74 -37.85
N LEU A 44 25.54 -34.69 -37.83
CA LEU A 44 25.58 -33.68 -36.79
C LEU A 44 24.20 -33.02 -36.69
N ARG A 45 23.34 -33.59 -35.84
CA ARG A 45 22.21 -32.84 -35.29
C ARG A 45 22.78 -31.69 -34.48
N LEU A 46 22.93 -30.52 -35.11
CA LEU A 46 22.97 -29.26 -34.38
C LEU A 46 21.61 -29.10 -33.70
N ASN A 47 21.51 -29.64 -32.48
CA ASN A 47 20.47 -29.27 -31.54
C ASN A 47 20.71 -27.80 -31.16
N PHE A 48 20.22 -26.89 -32.02
CA PHE A 48 19.92 -25.52 -31.62
C PHE A 48 18.84 -25.61 -30.52
N ARG A 49 19.29 -25.76 -29.26
CA ARG A 49 18.48 -25.48 -28.08
C ARG A 49 18.18 -23.99 -28.11
N PHE A 50 17.05 -23.63 -28.74
CA PHE A 50 16.49 -22.29 -28.63
C PHE A 50 16.29 -21.99 -27.13
N ARG A 51 16.97 -20.95 -26.64
CA ARG A 51 16.99 -20.58 -25.22
C ARG A 51 15.56 -20.36 -24.74
N THR A 52 15.11 -21.15 -23.76
CA THR A 52 13.76 -21.02 -23.21
C THR A 52 13.61 -19.65 -22.56
N MET A 53 12.72 -18.82 -23.12
CA MET A 53 12.32 -17.54 -22.52
C MET A 53 11.85 -17.79 -21.08
N ALA A 54 12.35 -17.01 -20.13
CA ALA A 54 12.09 -17.19 -18.71
C ALA A 54 11.68 -15.86 -18.09
N SER A 55 10.37 -15.65 -18.05
CA SER A 55 9.66 -14.45 -17.56
C SER A 55 8.73 -14.85 -16.42
N HIS A 56 8.75 -14.10 -15.32
CA HIS A 56 7.98 -14.34 -14.10
C HIS A 56 7.31 -13.05 -13.60
N VAL A 57 6.20 -13.21 -12.89
CA VAL A 57 5.48 -12.15 -12.19
C VAL A 57 5.08 -12.67 -10.82
N VAL A 58 5.58 -12.06 -9.74
CA VAL A 58 5.36 -12.53 -8.35
C VAL A 58 3.87 -12.50 -7.97
N GLY A 59 3.09 -11.58 -8.55
CA GLY A 59 1.64 -11.43 -8.34
C GLY A 59 1.07 -10.23 -9.09
N TYR A 60 -0.26 -10.09 -9.12
CA TYR A 60 -0.96 -9.14 -10.01
C TYR A 60 -2.12 -8.38 -9.30
N PRO A 61 -2.47 -7.14 -9.71
CA PRO A 61 -3.64 -6.43 -9.19
C PRO A 61 -4.96 -7.19 -9.40
N ARG A 62 -5.63 -7.52 -8.30
CA ARG A 62 -6.90 -8.26 -8.28
C ARG A 62 -8.17 -7.40 -8.40
N MET A 63 -8.06 -6.08 -8.34
CA MET A 63 -9.24 -5.19 -8.34
C MET A 63 -9.97 -5.11 -9.70
N GLY A 64 -9.25 -5.36 -10.80
CA GLY A 64 -9.71 -5.15 -12.18
C GLY A 64 -9.46 -3.72 -12.70
N PRO A 65 -9.38 -3.52 -14.04
CA PRO A 65 -8.99 -2.24 -14.66
C PRO A 65 -9.85 -1.03 -14.29
N LYS A 66 -11.12 -1.23 -13.91
CA LYS A 66 -12.05 -0.17 -13.46
C LYS A 66 -12.53 -0.37 -12.02
N ARG A 67 -11.89 -1.30 -11.30
CA ARG A 67 -12.23 -1.79 -9.95
C ARG A 67 -13.54 -2.60 -9.92
N GLU A 68 -13.71 -3.46 -10.90
CA GLU A 68 -14.83 -4.40 -11.04
C GLU A 68 -15.07 -5.18 -9.73
N LEU A 69 -14.00 -5.71 -9.10
CA LEU A 69 -14.09 -6.43 -7.82
C LEU A 69 -14.59 -5.55 -6.68
N LYS A 70 -14.22 -4.26 -6.64
CA LYS A 70 -14.67 -3.32 -5.60
C LYS A 70 -16.19 -3.24 -5.57
N PHE A 71 -16.79 -3.05 -6.75
CA PHE A 71 -18.22 -2.84 -6.86
C PHE A 71 -19.02 -4.15 -6.70
N ALA A 72 -18.45 -5.29 -7.11
CA ALA A 72 -19.03 -6.60 -6.81
C ALA A 72 -19.05 -6.90 -5.30
N LEU A 73 -17.94 -6.67 -4.59
CA LEU A 73 -17.86 -6.83 -3.12
C LEU A 73 -18.84 -5.90 -2.40
N GLU A 74 -18.90 -4.62 -2.80
CA GLU A 74 -19.79 -3.64 -2.17
C GLU A 74 -21.27 -3.90 -2.49
N SER A 75 -21.58 -4.42 -3.68
CA SER A 75 -22.92 -4.90 -4.04
C SER A 75 -23.34 -6.11 -3.19
N PHE A 76 -22.47 -7.10 -3.03
CA PHE A 76 -22.72 -8.28 -2.21
C PHE A 76 -22.90 -7.93 -0.73
N TRP A 77 -22.01 -7.11 -0.15
CA TRP A 77 -22.11 -6.70 1.26
C TRP A 77 -23.31 -5.79 1.57
N ASP A 78 -23.81 -5.05 0.58
CA ASP A 78 -25.04 -4.26 0.69
C ASP A 78 -26.32 -5.10 0.40
N GLY A 79 -26.20 -6.41 0.12
CA GLY A 79 -27.32 -7.30 -0.19
C GLY A 79 -27.99 -7.06 -1.54
N LYS A 80 -27.27 -6.45 -2.50
CA LYS A 80 -27.78 -6.06 -3.84
C LYS A 80 -27.49 -7.10 -4.93
N SER A 81 -26.60 -8.05 -4.65
CA SER A 81 -26.22 -9.18 -5.51
C SER A 81 -25.90 -10.40 -4.63
N ASN A 82 -25.98 -11.60 -5.19
CA ASN A 82 -25.76 -12.85 -4.46
C ASN A 82 -24.27 -13.30 -4.51
N SER A 83 -23.96 -14.50 -3.99
CA SER A 83 -22.61 -15.07 -4.02
C SER A 83 -22.16 -15.46 -5.43
N GLU A 84 -23.06 -16.04 -6.24
CA GLU A 84 -22.80 -16.45 -7.62
C GLU A 84 -22.40 -15.24 -8.50
N ASP A 85 -23.06 -14.09 -8.31
CA ASP A 85 -22.72 -12.82 -8.97
C ASP A 85 -21.28 -12.37 -8.65
N LEU A 86 -20.89 -12.46 -7.37
CA LEU A 86 -19.55 -12.08 -6.89
C LEU A 86 -18.48 -13.06 -7.39
N GLU A 87 -18.75 -14.36 -7.31
CA GLU A 87 -17.88 -15.43 -7.80
C GLU A 87 -17.70 -15.35 -9.33
N LYS A 88 -18.76 -15.00 -10.07
CA LYS A 88 -18.71 -14.80 -11.51
C LYS A 88 -17.79 -13.64 -11.90
N VAL A 89 -17.92 -12.47 -11.25
CA VAL A 89 -17.01 -11.34 -11.47
C VAL A 89 -15.57 -11.71 -11.11
N ALA A 90 -15.36 -12.46 -10.03
CA ALA A 90 -14.04 -12.91 -9.62
C ALA A 90 -13.40 -13.90 -10.62
N ALA A 91 -14.15 -14.88 -11.12
CA ALA A 91 -13.70 -15.83 -12.13
C ALA A 91 -13.37 -15.15 -13.46
N ASP A 92 -14.20 -14.21 -13.92
CA ASP A 92 -13.93 -13.46 -15.15
C ASP A 92 -12.68 -12.57 -15.03
N LEU A 93 -12.46 -11.96 -13.85
CA LEU A 93 -11.22 -11.21 -13.57
C LEU A 93 -9.99 -12.13 -13.58
N ARG A 94 -10.01 -13.27 -12.87
CA ARG A 94 -8.90 -14.23 -12.87
C ARG A 94 -8.61 -14.74 -14.29
N SER A 95 -9.65 -15.12 -15.03
CA SER A 95 -9.55 -15.57 -16.42
C SER A 95 -8.93 -14.50 -17.33
N SER A 96 -9.32 -13.23 -17.18
CA SER A 96 -8.74 -12.11 -17.93
C SER A 96 -7.27 -11.87 -17.57
N ILE A 97 -6.92 -11.93 -16.28
CA ILE A 97 -5.57 -11.68 -15.77
C ILE A 97 -4.59 -12.76 -16.24
N TRP A 98 -4.97 -14.05 -16.18
CA TRP A 98 -4.13 -15.14 -16.67
C TRP A 98 -3.94 -15.09 -18.19
N LYS A 99 -5.00 -14.81 -18.96
CA LYS A 99 -4.90 -14.61 -20.42
C LYS A 99 -3.99 -13.45 -20.77
N GLN A 100 -4.14 -12.30 -20.12
CA GLN A 100 -3.28 -11.14 -20.32
C GLN A 100 -1.79 -11.44 -20.06
N MET A 101 -1.47 -12.24 -19.05
CA MET A 101 -0.10 -12.68 -18.80
C MET A 101 0.42 -13.71 -19.82
N ALA A 102 -0.44 -14.64 -20.28
CA ALA A 102 -0.09 -15.59 -21.34
C ALA A 102 0.13 -14.90 -22.70
N ASP A 103 -0.76 -13.97 -23.09
CA ASP A 103 -0.67 -13.15 -24.30
C ASP A 103 0.56 -12.23 -24.27
N ALA A 104 0.89 -11.68 -23.09
CA ALA A 104 2.14 -10.93 -22.87
C ALA A 104 3.40 -11.83 -22.90
N GLY A 105 3.26 -13.16 -22.93
CA GLY A 105 4.37 -14.13 -22.99
C GLY A 105 5.11 -14.31 -21.66
N ILE A 106 4.42 -14.22 -20.53
CA ILE A 106 4.95 -14.63 -19.23
C ILE A 106 4.99 -16.16 -19.15
N LYS A 107 6.15 -16.75 -18.83
CA LYS A 107 6.29 -18.21 -18.68
C LYS A 107 5.74 -18.72 -17.35
N TYR A 108 6.07 -18.03 -16.26
CA TYR A 108 5.70 -18.41 -14.91
C TYR A 108 4.59 -17.46 -14.43
N ILE A 109 3.34 -17.86 -14.69
CA ILE A 109 2.14 -17.05 -14.42
C ILE A 109 1.60 -17.39 -13.03
N PRO A 110 1.41 -16.42 -12.12
CA PRO A 110 0.95 -16.70 -10.75
C PRO A 110 -0.55 -17.03 -10.70
N SER A 111 -0.92 -17.89 -9.76
CA SER A 111 -2.29 -18.23 -9.34
C SER A 111 -2.39 -18.22 -7.81
N ASN A 112 -3.60 -18.18 -7.25
CA ASN A 112 -3.89 -17.91 -5.83
C ASN A 112 -3.56 -16.46 -5.37
N THR A 113 -3.06 -15.59 -6.24
CA THR A 113 -2.77 -14.17 -5.95
C THR A 113 -4.01 -13.26 -6.03
N PHE A 114 -5.10 -13.76 -6.65
CA PHE A 114 -6.43 -13.19 -6.46
C PHE A 114 -6.87 -13.34 -5.00
N SER A 115 -7.77 -12.48 -4.53
CA SER A 115 -8.38 -12.56 -3.20
C SER A 115 -9.66 -11.74 -3.14
N TYR A 116 -10.64 -12.15 -2.35
CA TYR A 116 -11.82 -11.35 -2.07
C TYR A 116 -11.57 -10.24 -1.04
N TYR A 117 -10.47 -10.30 -0.28
CA TYR A 117 -10.11 -9.25 0.67
C TYR A 117 -8.60 -9.13 0.89
N ASP A 118 -7.95 -10.21 1.34
CA ASP A 118 -6.52 -10.24 1.71
C ASP A 118 -5.90 -11.65 1.63
N GLN A 119 -4.65 -11.73 1.16
CA GLN A 119 -3.91 -12.98 0.99
C GLN A 119 -3.45 -13.65 2.29
N VAL A 120 -3.26 -12.88 3.37
CA VAL A 120 -2.96 -13.47 4.69
C VAL A 120 -4.24 -14.06 5.29
N LEU A 121 -5.38 -13.37 5.14
CA LEU A 121 -6.70 -13.92 5.46
C LEU A 121 -7.03 -15.19 4.65
N ASP A 122 -6.69 -15.23 3.36
CA ASP A 122 -6.83 -16.45 2.54
C ASP A 122 -6.00 -17.61 3.11
N THR A 123 -4.82 -17.31 3.67
CA THR A 123 -3.96 -18.30 4.34
C THR A 123 -4.53 -18.69 5.72
N THR A 124 -5.12 -17.75 6.47
CA THR A 124 -5.89 -18.02 7.70
C THR A 124 -7.06 -18.98 7.43
N ALA A 125 -7.78 -18.78 6.32
CA ALA A 125 -8.87 -19.67 5.89
C ALA A 125 -8.34 -21.04 5.43
N MET A 126 -7.28 -21.08 4.60
CA MET A 126 -6.62 -22.33 4.19
C MET A 126 -6.25 -23.21 5.39
N LEU A 127 -5.74 -22.61 6.46
CA LEU A 127 -5.30 -23.28 7.69
C LEU A 127 -6.43 -23.51 8.73
N GLY A 128 -7.67 -23.08 8.48
CA GLY A 128 -8.76 -23.19 9.45
C GLY A 128 -8.54 -22.38 10.74
N ALA A 129 -7.71 -21.34 10.68
CA ALA A 129 -7.25 -20.57 11.84
C ALA A 129 -8.27 -19.50 12.29
N VAL A 130 -9.55 -19.83 12.30
CA VAL A 130 -10.68 -18.90 12.58
C VAL A 130 -10.78 -18.62 14.09
N PRO A 131 -10.75 -17.35 14.53
CA PRO A 131 -10.91 -17.02 15.95
C PRO A 131 -12.30 -17.46 16.50
N PRO A 132 -12.39 -18.04 17.72
CA PRO A 132 -13.62 -18.64 18.24
C PRO A 132 -14.87 -17.73 18.25
N ARG A 133 -14.67 -16.40 18.30
CA ARG A 133 -15.76 -15.40 18.28
C ARG A 133 -16.63 -15.42 17.01
N TYR A 134 -16.18 -16.07 15.93
CA TYR A 134 -16.94 -16.20 14.69
C TYR A 134 -17.79 -17.48 14.62
N GLY A 135 -17.70 -18.39 15.61
CA GLY A 135 -18.60 -19.54 15.72
C GLY A 135 -18.44 -20.62 14.65
N TRP A 136 -17.35 -20.62 13.87
CA TRP A 136 -17.05 -21.67 12.89
C TRP A 136 -16.68 -23.00 13.58
N ASN A 137 -17.25 -24.10 13.09
CA ASN A 137 -17.16 -25.44 13.72
C ASN A 137 -16.45 -26.49 12.85
N GLY A 138 -15.69 -26.06 11.82
CA GLY A 138 -15.07 -26.93 10.82
C GLY A 138 -15.79 -26.92 9.46
N GLY A 139 -15.18 -27.56 8.46
CA GLY A 139 -15.65 -27.58 7.07
C GLY A 139 -15.08 -26.44 6.22
N GLU A 140 -15.39 -26.44 4.92
CA GLU A 140 -14.92 -25.40 3.99
C GLU A 140 -15.41 -24.01 4.40
N ILE A 141 -14.51 -23.03 4.43
CA ILE A 141 -14.79 -21.65 4.87
C ILE A 141 -15.43 -20.85 3.73
N GLY A 142 -16.72 -20.56 3.88
CA GLY A 142 -17.50 -19.69 2.99
C GLY A 142 -17.40 -18.19 3.31
N PHE A 143 -18.08 -17.39 2.49
CA PHE A 143 -18.18 -15.93 2.65
C PHE A 143 -18.81 -15.49 4.00
N ASP A 144 -19.65 -16.34 4.58
CA ASP A 144 -20.31 -16.19 5.88
C ASP A 144 -19.33 -16.22 7.06
N VAL A 145 -18.15 -16.83 6.91
CA VAL A 145 -17.06 -16.83 7.90
C VAL A 145 -15.93 -15.90 7.46
N TYR A 146 -15.57 -15.91 6.18
CA TYR A 146 -14.48 -15.11 5.62
C TYR A 146 -14.71 -13.60 5.78
N PHE A 147 -15.88 -13.06 5.43
CA PHE A 147 -16.12 -11.62 5.53
C PHE A 147 -16.29 -11.10 6.97
N PRO A 148 -16.90 -11.84 7.93
CA PRO A 148 -16.86 -11.45 9.33
C PRO A 148 -15.44 -11.42 9.93
N MET A 149 -14.53 -12.31 9.54
CA MET A 149 -13.11 -12.17 9.90
C MET A 149 -12.52 -10.85 9.35
N ALA A 150 -12.76 -10.55 8.07
CA ALA A 150 -12.24 -9.37 7.38
C ALA A 150 -12.82 -8.02 7.85
N ARG A 151 -14.09 -7.98 8.26
CA ARG A 151 -14.91 -6.76 8.39
C ARG A 151 -15.78 -6.69 9.64
N GLY A 152 -15.91 -7.79 10.39
CA GLY A 152 -16.87 -7.93 11.48
C GLY A 152 -18.31 -8.10 10.98
N ASN A 153 -19.23 -8.18 11.93
CA ASN A 153 -20.68 -8.19 11.69
C ASN A 153 -21.40 -7.36 12.78
N ALA A 154 -22.74 -7.42 12.84
CA ALA A 154 -23.53 -6.63 13.79
C ALA A 154 -23.28 -6.94 15.28
N SER A 155 -22.64 -8.07 15.59
CA SER A 155 -22.41 -8.59 16.94
C SER A 155 -20.93 -8.85 17.27
N VAL A 156 -20.05 -8.97 16.27
CA VAL A 156 -18.67 -9.43 16.43
C VAL A 156 -17.71 -8.49 15.69
N PRO A 157 -16.66 -7.95 16.35
CA PRO A 157 -15.65 -7.13 15.69
C PRO A 157 -14.74 -7.96 14.79
N ALA A 158 -14.24 -7.31 13.72
CA ALA A 158 -13.26 -7.86 12.79
C ALA A 158 -11.96 -8.34 13.48
N MET A 159 -11.10 -9.02 12.72
CA MET A 159 -9.70 -9.25 13.09
C MET A 159 -8.90 -7.94 12.97
N GLU A 160 -7.73 -7.88 13.61
CA GLU A 160 -6.82 -6.73 13.46
C GLU A 160 -6.32 -6.66 12.00
N MET A 161 -6.21 -5.44 11.47
CA MET A 161 -5.65 -5.16 10.15
C MET A 161 -4.45 -4.23 10.30
N THR A 162 -3.32 -4.54 9.68
CA THR A 162 -2.08 -3.75 9.81
C THR A 162 -1.28 -3.67 8.50
N LYS A 163 -0.32 -2.73 8.43
CA LYS A 163 0.47 -2.47 7.21
C LYS A 163 1.25 -3.72 6.78
N TRP A 164 1.16 -4.05 5.51
CA TRP A 164 1.97 -5.09 4.88
C TRP A 164 3.36 -4.52 4.60
N PHE A 165 4.31 -4.77 5.51
CA PHE A 165 5.67 -4.23 5.45
C PHE A 165 5.65 -2.69 5.29
N ASP A 166 6.51 -2.11 4.46
CA ASP A 166 6.58 -0.67 4.19
C ASP A 166 5.67 -0.24 3.01
N THR A 167 4.56 -0.97 2.79
CA THR A 167 3.61 -0.68 1.71
C THR A 167 2.34 0.00 2.22
N ASN A 168 1.66 0.72 1.33
CA ASN A 168 0.36 1.35 1.62
C ASN A 168 -0.81 0.33 1.58
N TYR A 169 -0.50 -0.97 1.44
CA TYR A 169 -1.42 -2.09 1.53
C TYR A 169 -1.47 -2.63 2.98
N HIS A 170 -2.60 -3.20 3.40
CA HIS A 170 -2.80 -3.75 4.75
C HIS A 170 -3.35 -5.17 4.66
N TYR A 171 -2.86 -6.05 5.54
CA TYR A 171 -3.29 -7.44 5.67
C TYR A 171 -4.06 -7.67 6.96
N ILE A 172 -4.81 -8.78 7.04
CA ILE A 172 -5.47 -9.21 8.27
C ILE A 172 -4.51 -10.06 9.10
N VAL A 173 -4.28 -9.65 10.34
CA VAL A 173 -3.34 -10.29 11.27
C VAL A 173 -3.97 -11.57 11.84
N PRO A 174 -3.38 -12.77 11.63
CA PRO A 174 -3.89 -13.99 12.24
C PRO A 174 -3.79 -13.93 13.77
N GLU A 175 -4.88 -14.27 14.46
CA GLU A 175 -4.96 -14.29 15.93
C GLU A 175 -4.82 -15.74 16.42
N LEU A 176 -3.61 -16.12 16.84
CA LEU A 176 -3.25 -17.51 17.12
C LEU A 176 -3.01 -17.79 18.62
N GLY A 177 -3.08 -19.05 19.00
CA GLY A 177 -2.82 -19.52 20.36
C GLY A 177 -2.61 -21.04 20.41
N PRO A 178 -2.24 -21.60 21.57
CA PRO A 178 -1.96 -23.03 21.70
C PRO A 178 -3.16 -23.92 21.33
N ASP A 179 -4.39 -23.46 21.60
CA ASP A 179 -5.63 -24.23 21.42
C ASP A 179 -6.25 -24.16 20.01
N VAL A 180 -5.64 -23.40 19.08
CA VAL A 180 -6.12 -23.31 17.70
C VAL A 180 -6.00 -24.67 17.00
N LYS A 181 -7.11 -25.15 16.46
CA LYS A 181 -7.22 -26.43 15.72
C LYS A 181 -7.12 -26.16 14.22
N PHE A 182 -5.88 -26.14 13.73
CA PHE A 182 -5.64 -26.02 12.29
C PHE A 182 -6.17 -27.25 11.52
N SER A 183 -6.69 -27.01 10.33
CA SER A 183 -7.21 -28.03 9.40
C SER A 183 -7.27 -27.45 7.99
N TYR A 184 -7.24 -28.29 6.95
CA TYR A 184 -7.37 -27.79 5.58
C TYR A 184 -8.81 -27.36 5.31
N ALA A 185 -9.07 -26.04 5.35
CA ALA A 185 -10.41 -25.46 5.41
C ALA A 185 -10.70 -24.41 4.32
N SER A 186 -9.81 -24.23 3.34
CA SER A 186 -10.13 -23.53 2.10
C SER A 186 -9.32 -24.05 0.92
N HIS A 187 -10.00 -24.66 -0.06
CA HIS A 187 -9.39 -25.27 -1.24
C HIS A 187 -9.10 -24.25 -2.37
N LYS A 188 -9.03 -22.95 -2.03
CA LYS A 188 -8.85 -21.82 -2.95
C LYS A 188 -7.66 -22.00 -3.90
N ALA A 189 -6.48 -22.33 -3.37
CA ALA A 189 -5.25 -22.40 -4.16
C ALA A 189 -5.30 -23.49 -5.25
N VAL A 190 -5.79 -24.67 -4.90
CA VAL A 190 -5.95 -25.77 -5.86
C VAL A 190 -7.13 -25.54 -6.81
N SER A 191 -8.17 -24.84 -6.37
CA SER A 191 -9.32 -24.47 -7.21
C SER A 191 -8.93 -23.45 -8.28
N GLU A 192 -8.19 -22.39 -7.93
CA GLU A 192 -7.66 -21.42 -8.91
C GLU A 192 -6.66 -22.06 -9.87
N TYR A 193 -5.81 -22.98 -9.40
CA TYR A 193 -4.91 -23.73 -10.30
C TYR A 193 -5.70 -24.61 -11.29
N LYS A 194 -6.69 -25.38 -10.83
CA LYS A 194 -7.58 -26.20 -11.68
C LYS A 194 -8.38 -25.33 -12.67
N GLU A 195 -8.83 -24.15 -12.25
CA GLU A 195 -9.53 -23.16 -13.09
C GLU A 195 -8.61 -22.63 -14.21
N ALA A 196 -7.41 -22.15 -13.89
CA ALA A 196 -6.44 -21.69 -14.87
C ALA A 196 -6.06 -22.81 -15.87
N LYS A 197 -5.84 -24.03 -15.36
CA LYS A 197 -5.53 -25.22 -16.16
C LYS A 197 -6.64 -25.55 -17.15
N SER A 198 -7.91 -25.38 -16.76
CA SER A 198 -9.08 -25.58 -17.64
C SER A 198 -9.15 -24.56 -18.79
N LEU A 199 -8.56 -23.37 -18.63
CA LEU A 199 -8.40 -22.35 -19.67
C LEU A 199 -7.20 -22.62 -20.59
N GLY A 200 -6.46 -23.72 -20.37
CA GLY A 200 -5.24 -24.07 -21.10
C GLY A 200 -3.98 -23.38 -20.58
N ILE A 201 -4.03 -22.71 -19.42
CA ILE A 201 -2.94 -21.92 -18.86
C ILE A 201 -2.36 -22.67 -17.64
N ASP A 202 -1.09 -23.07 -17.71
CA ASP A 202 -0.39 -23.62 -16.55
C ASP A 202 0.16 -22.49 -15.67
N THR A 203 -0.07 -22.56 -14.36
CA THR A 203 0.27 -21.49 -13.42
C THR A 203 1.15 -21.99 -12.27
N VAL A 204 1.83 -21.05 -11.61
CA VAL A 204 2.53 -21.25 -10.34
C VAL A 204 1.56 -20.89 -9.22
N PRO A 205 1.18 -21.81 -8.32
CA PRO A 205 0.42 -21.48 -7.13
C PRO A 205 1.31 -20.69 -6.15
N VAL A 206 0.82 -19.55 -5.68
CA VAL A 206 1.50 -18.69 -4.70
C VAL A 206 0.87 -18.89 -3.32
N LEU A 207 1.68 -19.22 -2.32
CA LEU A 207 1.27 -19.35 -0.92
C LEU A 207 2.08 -18.38 -0.05
N VAL A 208 1.49 -17.81 0.99
CA VAL A 208 2.29 -17.20 2.07
C VAL A 208 3.03 -18.34 2.78
N GLY A 209 4.35 -18.22 2.92
CA GLY A 209 5.19 -19.25 3.51
C GLY A 209 4.86 -19.48 5.00
N PRO A 210 4.97 -20.73 5.50
CA PRO A 210 4.52 -21.11 6.84
C PRO A 210 5.23 -20.32 7.96
N VAL A 211 6.49 -19.94 7.77
CA VAL A 211 7.24 -19.22 8.80
C VAL A 211 6.88 -17.73 8.78
N SER A 212 6.79 -17.10 7.60
CA SER A 212 6.27 -15.73 7.48
C SER A 212 4.84 -15.59 7.99
N PHE A 213 3.96 -16.58 7.76
CA PHE A 213 2.61 -16.57 8.32
C PHE A 213 2.62 -16.44 9.85
N LEU A 214 3.43 -17.26 10.55
CA LEU A 214 3.56 -17.19 12.01
C LEU A 214 4.27 -15.93 12.50
N LEU A 215 5.27 -15.42 11.77
CA LEU A 215 5.97 -14.16 12.07
C LEU A 215 5.14 -12.88 11.77
N LEU A 216 4.04 -13.02 11.03
CA LEU A 216 3.03 -11.98 10.77
C LEU A 216 1.75 -12.16 11.60
N SER A 217 1.70 -13.19 12.45
CA SER A 217 0.60 -13.45 13.38
C SER A 217 0.77 -12.68 14.70
N LYS A 218 -0.29 -12.66 15.51
CA LYS A 218 -0.24 -12.23 16.92
C LYS A 218 -0.88 -13.26 17.84
N ALA A 219 -0.49 -13.24 19.11
CA ALA A 219 -1.16 -13.99 20.16
C ALA A 219 -2.61 -13.47 20.35
N ALA A 220 -3.59 -14.37 20.35
CA ALA A 220 -4.99 -14.05 20.55
C ALA A 220 -5.27 -13.51 21.97
N LYS A 221 -6.38 -12.78 22.14
CA LYS A 221 -6.77 -12.24 23.46
C LYS A 221 -6.95 -13.39 24.47
N GLY A 222 -6.24 -13.31 25.59
CA GLY A 222 -6.22 -14.34 26.64
C GLY A 222 -5.02 -15.29 26.60
N VAL A 223 -4.26 -15.32 25.50
CA VAL A 223 -2.98 -16.04 25.41
C VAL A 223 -1.88 -15.24 26.15
N GLU A 224 -0.94 -15.93 26.78
CA GLU A 224 0.19 -15.30 27.47
C GLU A 224 1.07 -14.48 26.51
N LYS A 225 1.55 -13.32 26.96
CA LYS A 225 2.47 -12.46 26.18
C LYS A 225 3.81 -13.15 25.86
N SER A 226 4.18 -14.16 26.62
CA SER A 226 5.36 -15.02 26.49
C SER A 226 5.21 -16.12 25.42
N PHE A 227 4.01 -16.34 24.87
CA PHE A 227 3.75 -17.46 23.97
C PHE A 227 4.49 -17.32 22.61
N PRO A 228 5.42 -18.24 22.27
CA PRO A 228 6.18 -18.14 21.03
C PRO A 228 5.36 -18.67 19.85
N LEU A 229 4.88 -17.78 18.97
CA LEU A 229 4.06 -18.13 17.80
C LEU A 229 4.69 -19.19 16.89
N LEU A 230 6.02 -19.20 16.77
CA LEU A 230 6.76 -20.21 16.01
C LEU A 230 6.60 -21.65 16.55
N SER A 231 6.17 -21.84 17.80
CA SER A 231 5.85 -23.18 18.34
C SER A 231 4.64 -23.84 17.68
N LEU A 232 3.86 -23.09 16.89
CA LEU A 232 2.74 -23.61 16.12
C LEU A 232 3.16 -24.21 14.76
N ILE A 233 4.45 -24.18 14.40
CA ILE A 233 4.94 -24.66 13.09
C ILE A 233 4.52 -26.12 12.83
N GLU A 234 4.72 -27.01 13.80
CA GLU A 234 4.31 -28.42 13.73
C GLU A 234 2.79 -28.63 13.53
N LYS A 235 1.97 -27.64 13.90
CA LYS A 235 0.52 -27.72 13.75
C LYS A 235 0.02 -27.21 12.40
N ILE A 236 0.75 -26.31 11.73
CA ILE A 236 0.39 -25.80 10.40
C ILE A 236 1.02 -26.59 9.25
N LEU A 237 2.23 -27.14 9.44
CA LEU A 237 2.93 -27.90 8.39
C LEU A 237 2.12 -29.08 7.81
N PRO A 238 1.32 -29.86 8.58
CA PRO A 238 0.45 -30.90 8.01
C PRO A 238 -0.51 -30.36 6.93
N VAL A 239 -1.16 -29.22 7.18
CA VAL A 239 -2.06 -28.59 6.20
C VAL A 239 -1.31 -28.11 4.96
N TYR A 240 -0.10 -27.55 5.12
CA TYR A 240 0.75 -27.25 3.96
C TYR A 240 1.13 -28.52 3.17
N LYS A 241 1.44 -29.64 3.84
CA LYS A 241 1.72 -30.93 3.18
C LYS A 241 0.50 -31.44 2.39
N GLU A 242 -0.71 -31.28 2.90
CA GLU A 242 -1.98 -31.58 2.20
C GLU A 242 -2.21 -30.69 0.97
N VAL A 243 -2.08 -29.36 1.12
CA VAL A 243 -2.18 -28.38 0.01
C VAL A 243 -1.18 -28.70 -1.10
N ILE A 244 0.08 -28.99 -0.76
CA ILE A 244 1.12 -29.37 -1.72
C ILE A 244 0.75 -30.68 -2.45
N ALA A 245 0.23 -31.68 -1.74
CA ALA A 245 -0.19 -32.95 -2.34
C ALA A 245 -1.33 -32.74 -3.36
N GLU A 246 -2.34 -31.93 -3.03
CA GLU A 246 -3.43 -31.57 -3.94
C GLU A 246 -2.97 -30.79 -5.18
N LEU A 247 -2.05 -29.83 -5.02
CA LEU A 247 -1.48 -29.09 -6.15
C LEU A 247 -0.67 -30.00 -7.08
N LYS A 248 0.14 -30.93 -6.54
CA LYS A 248 0.84 -31.95 -7.35
C LYS A 248 -0.15 -32.87 -8.06
N ALA A 249 -1.20 -33.32 -7.37
CA ALA A 249 -2.24 -34.19 -7.96
C ALA A 249 -3.05 -33.49 -9.07
N ALA A 250 -3.23 -32.17 -8.99
CA ALA A 250 -3.83 -31.36 -10.04
C ALA A 250 -2.90 -31.16 -11.26
N GLY A 251 -1.59 -31.42 -11.12
CA GLY A 251 -0.59 -31.34 -12.19
C GLY A 251 0.34 -30.12 -12.11
N ALA A 252 0.38 -29.39 -11.00
CA ALA A 252 1.33 -28.30 -10.81
C ALA A 252 2.77 -28.82 -10.81
N SER A 253 3.67 -28.12 -11.52
CA SER A 253 5.10 -28.47 -11.67
C SER A 253 6.06 -27.49 -11.00
N TRP A 254 5.51 -26.35 -10.54
CA TRP A 254 6.15 -25.27 -9.81
C TRP A 254 5.23 -24.84 -8.66
N ILE A 255 5.82 -24.36 -7.56
CA ILE A 255 5.11 -23.68 -6.46
C ILE A 255 5.96 -22.51 -5.94
N GLN A 256 5.32 -21.44 -5.49
CA GLN A 256 5.96 -20.27 -4.90
C GLN A 256 5.51 -20.13 -3.44
N PHE A 257 6.48 -19.99 -2.54
CA PHE A 257 6.26 -19.54 -1.17
C PHE A 257 6.81 -18.12 -1.02
N ASP A 258 5.92 -17.20 -0.68
CA ASP A 258 6.29 -15.85 -0.28
C ASP A 258 6.82 -15.91 1.16
N GLU A 259 8.13 -15.76 1.35
CA GLU A 259 8.77 -15.64 2.67
C GLU A 259 9.36 -14.23 2.91
N PRO A 260 8.59 -13.14 2.71
CA PRO A 260 9.12 -11.77 2.76
C PRO A 260 9.61 -11.36 4.14
N THR A 261 9.33 -12.11 5.21
CA THR A 261 9.93 -11.81 6.53
C THR A 261 11.45 -12.02 6.54
N LEU A 262 12.03 -12.77 5.59
CA LEU A 262 13.47 -12.96 5.43
C LEU A 262 14.27 -11.66 5.15
N VAL A 263 13.63 -10.54 4.77
CA VAL A 263 14.33 -9.24 4.62
C VAL A 263 14.48 -8.46 5.94
N LYS A 264 13.79 -8.88 7.00
CA LYS A 264 13.83 -8.23 8.32
C LYS A 264 15.10 -8.61 9.09
N ASP A 265 15.41 -7.83 10.12
CA ASP A 265 16.34 -8.26 11.19
C ASP A 265 15.70 -9.38 12.03
N LEU A 266 15.96 -10.62 11.62
CA LEU A 266 15.51 -11.85 12.28
C LEU A 266 16.60 -12.44 13.18
N ASP A 267 16.19 -12.97 14.33
CA ASP A 267 17.07 -13.68 15.26
C ASP A 267 17.45 -15.08 14.74
N SER A 268 18.54 -15.65 15.27
CA SER A 268 19.02 -16.99 14.89
C SER A 268 17.96 -18.10 15.04
N HIS A 269 17.14 -18.05 16.09
CA HIS A 269 16.06 -19.01 16.31
C HIS A 269 14.91 -18.86 15.29
N GLN A 270 14.70 -17.65 14.75
CA GLN A 270 13.72 -17.39 13.71
C GLN A 270 14.23 -17.91 12.36
N LEU A 271 15.51 -17.68 12.04
CA LEU A 271 16.15 -18.24 10.85
C LEU A 271 16.16 -19.79 10.87
N GLN A 272 16.42 -20.39 12.03
CA GLN A 272 16.34 -21.85 12.22
C GLN A 272 14.94 -22.42 11.93
N ALA A 273 13.87 -21.65 12.17
CA ALA A 273 12.50 -22.09 11.87
C ALA A 273 12.26 -22.29 10.36
N PHE A 274 12.93 -21.52 9.48
CA PHE A 274 12.89 -21.77 8.03
C PHE A 274 13.64 -23.06 7.67
N SER A 275 14.86 -23.24 8.18
CA SER A 275 15.64 -24.48 7.96
C SER A 275 14.87 -25.72 8.40
N HIS A 276 14.19 -25.64 9.54
CA HIS A 276 13.33 -26.71 10.05
C HIS A 276 12.10 -26.94 9.17
N ALA A 277 11.28 -25.90 8.93
CA ALA A 277 10.05 -26.01 8.17
C ALA A 277 10.25 -26.54 6.75
N TYR A 278 11.28 -26.06 6.03
CA TYR A 278 11.56 -26.51 4.67
C TYR A 278 12.24 -27.88 4.60
N SER A 279 12.94 -28.32 5.66
CA SER A 279 13.37 -29.72 5.79
C SER A 279 12.17 -30.65 6.01
N GLU A 280 11.25 -30.27 6.90
CA GLU A 280 10.01 -31.02 7.13
C GLU A 280 9.10 -31.12 5.90
N LEU A 281 9.12 -30.11 5.02
CA LEU A 281 8.42 -30.13 3.75
C LEU A 281 9.18 -30.85 2.62
N GLU A 282 10.47 -31.20 2.76
CA GLU A 282 11.31 -31.72 1.67
C GLU A 282 10.71 -32.96 0.98
N SER A 283 10.18 -33.91 1.76
CA SER A 283 9.51 -35.12 1.24
C SER A 283 8.23 -34.79 0.45
N SER A 284 7.48 -33.78 0.89
CA SER A 284 6.21 -33.36 0.29
C SER A 284 6.42 -32.47 -0.93
N LEU A 285 7.48 -31.69 -0.95
CA LEU A 285 7.91 -30.87 -2.09
C LEU A 285 8.62 -31.69 -3.19
N SER A 286 9.03 -32.93 -2.91
CA SER A 286 9.64 -33.81 -3.90
C SER A 286 8.78 -33.97 -5.16
N GLY A 287 9.41 -33.74 -6.32
CA GLY A 287 8.77 -33.70 -7.65
C GLY A 287 8.37 -32.31 -8.13
N LEU A 288 8.39 -31.27 -7.28
CA LEU A 288 8.15 -29.88 -7.67
C LEU A 288 9.45 -29.11 -7.88
N ASN A 289 9.37 -28.04 -8.66
CA ASN A 289 10.26 -26.89 -8.51
C ASN A 289 9.66 -25.95 -7.45
N VAL A 290 10.48 -25.49 -6.52
CA VAL A 290 10.06 -24.66 -5.38
C VAL A 290 10.80 -23.33 -5.43
N LEU A 291 10.04 -22.26 -5.55
CA LEU A 291 10.51 -20.87 -5.48
C LEU A 291 10.23 -20.31 -4.09
N ILE A 292 11.25 -19.73 -3.44
CA ILE A 292 11.06 -18.81 -2.32
C ILE A 292 11.22 -17.39 -2.84
N GLU A 293 10.19 -16.55 -2.70
CA GLU A 293 10.23 -15.13 -3.06
C GLU A 293 10.53 -14.24 -1.85
N THR A 294 11.39 -13.23 -2.05
CA THR A 294 11.81 -12.25 -1.03
C THR A 294 11.86 -10.85 -1.62
N TYR A 295 11.23 -9.87 -0.96
CA TYR A 295 10.99 -8.57 -1.58
C TYR A 295 10.90 -7.37 -0.61
N PHE A 296 10.92 -6.16 -1.20
CA PHE A 296 10.88 -4.81 -0.59
C PHE A 296 12.19 -4.27 0.01
N ALA A 297 13.15 -5.13 0.37
CA ALA A 297 14.47 -4.77 0.88
C ALA A 297 15.52 -5.87 0.58
N ASP A 298 16.78 -5.63 0.94
CA ASP A 298 17.83 -6.66 0.89
C ASP A 298 17.67 -7.73 1.97
N VAL A 299 18.01 -8.97 1.61
CA VAL A 299 18.04 -10.13 2.52
C VAL A 299 19.35 -10.10 3.32
N PRO A 300 19.34 -10.12 4.66
CA PRO A 300 20.58 -10.14 5.46
C PRO A 300 21.46 -11.35 5.17
N ALA A 301 22.79 -11.20 5.32
CA ALA A 301 23.75 -12.24 4.92
C ALA A 301 23.48 -13.64 5.52
N GLU A 302 23.13 -13.74 6.80
CA GLU A 302 22.79 -15.04 7.41
C GLU A 302 21.39 -15.56 6.98
N ALA A 303 20.45 -14.69 6.62
CA ALA A 303 19.17 -15.08 6.04
C ALA A 303 19.34 -15.58 4.59
N PHE A 304 20.20 -14.92 3.80
CA PHE A 304 20.60 -15.32 2.45
C PHE A 304 21.27 -16.70 2.48
N LYS A 305 22.23 -16.90 3.40
CA LYS A 305 22.90 -18.17 3.68
C LYS A 305 21.93 -19.26 4.14
N THR A 306 20.94 -18.90 4.96
CA THR A 306 19.85 -19.81 5.38
C THR A 306 19.06 -20.27 4.15
N VAL A 307 18.46 -19.34 3.39
CA VAL A 307 17.57 -19.68 2.26
C VAL A 307 18.31 -20.35 1.08
N THR A 308 19.57 -20.00 0.84
CA THR A 308 20.43 -20.67 -0.15
C THR A 308 20.81 -22.10 0.26
N SER A 309 20.80 -22.44 1.56
CA SER A 309 21.10 -23.81 2.03
C SER A 309 19.93 -24.80 1.97
N LEU A 310 18.69 -24.32 1.81
CA LEU A 310 17.48 -25.17 1.84
C LEU A 310 17.46 -26.15 0.64
N LYS A 311 17.47 -27.46 0.89
CA LYS A 311 17.63 -28.48 -0.16
C LYS A 311 16.46 -28.61 -1.13
N CYS A 312 15.23 -28.56 -0.59
CA CYS A 312 13.99 -28.66 -1.37
C CYS A 312 13.71 -27.42 -2.23
N VAL A 313 14.40 -26.31 -1.96
CA VAL A 313 14.22 -25.04 -2.67
C VAL A 313 15.08 -25.03 -3.94
N THR A 314 14.43 -25.13 -5.09
CA THR A 314 15.10 -25.14 -6.40
C THR A 314 15.31 -23.74 -6.98
N ALA A 315 14.63 -22.72 -6.46
CA ALA A 315 14.63 -21.37 -7.00
C ALA A 315 14.52 -20.31 -5.90
N LEU A 316 15.18 -19.16 -6.10
CA LEU A 316 15.18 -18.04 -5.17
C LEU A 316 14.89 -16.73 -5.92
N GLY A 317 13.90 -15.99 -5.45
CA GLY A 317 13.51 -14.68 -5.95
C GLY A 317 13.94 -13.55 -5.02
N PHE A 318 14.47 -12.48 -5.63
CA PHE A 318 14.98 -11.31 -4.93
C PHE A 318 14.52 -10.02 -5.62
N ASP A 319 14.02 -9.08 -4.82
CA ASP A 319 13.94 -7.66 -5.19
C ASP A 319 15.34 -7.11 -5.48
N LEU A 320 15.57 -6.66 -6.72
CA LEU A 320 16.82 -6.03 -7.17
C LEU A 320 16.64 -4.53 -7.46
N VAL A 321 15.48 -3.96 -7.11
CA VAL A 321 15.16 -2.52 -7.25
C VAL A 321 15.37 -1.80 -5.92
N ARG A 322 14.73 -2.28 -4.85
CA ARG A 322 14.92 -1.80 -3.48
C ARG A 322 15.97 -2.63 -2.76
N GLY A 323 15.96 -3.94 -2.94
CA GLY A 323 16.97 -4.86 -2.41
C GLY A 323 18.28 -4.88 -3.20
N SER A 324 18.76 -3.74 -3.69
CA SER A 324 19.91 -3.69 -4.61
C SER A 324 21.19 -4.35 -4.07
N LYS A 325 21.40 -4.37 -2.74
CA LYS A 325 22.51 -5.08 -2.08
C LYS A 325 22.48 -6.60 -2.25
N ASN A 326 21.32 -7.19 -2.59
CA ASN A 326 21.19 -8.61 -2.93
C ASN A 326 22.15 -9.00 -4.07
N LEU A 327 22.45 -8.07 -5.00
CA LEU A 327 23.42 -8.29 -6.08
C LEU A 327 24.81 -8.66 -5.54
N ASP A 328 25.25 -8.09 -4.42
CA ASP A 328 26.59 -8.34 -3.88
C ASP A 328 26.67 -9.66 -3.10
N LEU A 329 25.58 -10.06 -2.45
CA LEU A 329 25.43 -11.40 -1.87
C LEU A 329 25.45 -12.47 -2.97
N ILE A 330 24.69 -12.29 -4.05
CA ILE A 330 24.67 -13.19 -5.22
C ILE A 330 26.07 -13.27 -5.87
N LYS A 331 26.79 -12.15 -5.99
CA LYS A 331 28.20 -12.13 -6.46
C LYS A 331 29.16 -12.88 -5.52
N SER A 332 28.92 -12.86 -4.21
CA SER A 332 29.76 -13.55 -3.22
C SER A 332 29.64 -15.07 -3.30
N GLY A 333 28.48 -15.57 -3.75
CA GLY A 333 28.24 -16.97 -4.04
C GLY A 333 26.75 -17.26 -4.20
N PHE A 334 26.39 -18.03 -5.23
CA PHE A 334 25.02 -18.50 -5.46
C PHE A 334 25.04 -20.01 -5.80
N PRO A 335 24.09 -20.83 -5.29
CA PRO A 335 24.08 -22.26 -5.58
C PRO A 335 23.79 -22.54 -7.06
N SER A 336 24.70 -23.23 -7.75
CA SER A 336 24.65 -23.41 -9.22
C SER A 336 23.56 -24.38 -9.70
N GLU A 337 23.01 -25.18 -8.79
CA GLU A 337 21.85 -26.02 -9.03
C GLU A 337 20.52 -25.25 -9.00
N LYS A 338 20.50 -24.02 -8.45
CA LYS A 338 19.27 -23.24 -8.23
C LYS A 338 19.01 -22.21 -9.32
N TYR A 339 17.73 -21.89 -9.52
CA TYR A 339 17.30 -20.78 -10.37
C TYR A 339 17.37 -19.47 -9.60
N LEU A 340 17.76 -18.40 -10.28
CA LEU A 340 17.72 -17.03 -9.77
C LEU A 340 16.60 -16.26 -10.47
N PHE A 341 15.60 -15.85 -9.70
CA PHE A 341 14.48 -15.02 -10.14
C PHE A 341 14.82 -13.56 -9.84
N ALA A 342 15.28 -12.84 -10.87
CA ALA A 342 15.85 -11.50 -10.75
C ALA A 342 14.76 -10.42 -10.86
N GLY A 343 14.31 -9.91 -9.71
CA GLY A 343 13.24 -8.91 -9.61
C GLY A 343 13.66 -7.50 -10.00
N VAL A 344 13.83 -7.26 -11.30
CA VAL A 344 14.36 -5.99 -11.85
C VAL A 344 13.28 -5.02 -12.36
N VAL A 345 12.04 -5.48 -12.56
CA VAL A 345 10.91 -4.62 -12.97
C VAL A 345 10.11 -4.20 -11.74
N ASP A 346 10.11 -2.91 -11.41
CA ASP A 346 9.56 -2.43 -10.13
C ASP A 346 8.03 -2.58 -10.04
N GLY A 347 7.56 -3.38 -9.07
CA GLY A 347 6.14 -3.54 -8.73
C GLY A 347 5.60 -2.58 -7.67
N ARG A 348 6.44 -1.78 -7.01
CA ARG A 348 6.05 -0.79 -5.97
C ARG A 348 5.76 0.61 -6.53
N ASN A 349 6.06 0.86 -7.80
CA ASN A 349 5.96 2.18 -8.42
C ASN A 349 5.42 2.10 -9.86
N ILE A 350 5.26 3.24 -10.52
CA ILE A 350 4.65 3.37 -11.86
C ILE A 350 5.61 3.84 -12.97
N TRP A 351 6.91 3.95 -12.69
CA TRP A 351 7.87 4.36 -13.71
C TRP A 351 8.14 3.23 -14.70
N ALA A 352 8.39 3.62 -15.96
CA ALA A 352 8.91 2.74 -16.98
C ALA A 352 10.36 2.34 -16.66
N ASN A 353 10.64 1.04 -16.75
CA ASN A 353 11.92 0.42 -16.39
C ASN A 353 13.08 1.00 -17.21
N ASP A 354 14.30 0.98 -16.65
CA ASP A 354 15.51 1.13 -17.46
C ASP A 354 15.82 -0.19 -18.16
N LEU A 355 15.29 -0.39 -19.38
CA LEU A 355 15.48 -1.66 -20.09
C LEU A 355 16.97 -1.91 -20.39
N ALA A 356 17.77 -0.85 -20.57
CA ALA A 356 19.20 -0.97 -20.84
C ALA A 356 20.01 -1.35 -19.57
N SER A 357 19.77 -0.66 -18.46
CA SER A 357 20.42 -0.96 -17.18
C SER A 357 19.97 -2.32 -16.62
N SER A 358 18.68 -2.66 -16.75
CA SER A 358 18.15 -3.95 -16.31
C SER A 358 18.72 -5.10 -17.15
N LEU A 359 18.82 -4.93 -18.47
CA LEU A 359 19.49 -5.91 -19.34
C LEU A 359 20.98 -6.07 -18.97
N SER A 360 21.70 -5.00 -18.64
CA SER A 360 23.10 -5.06 -18.20
C SER A 360 23.25 -5.85 -16.88
N THR A 361 22.42 -5.55 -15.87
CA THR A 361 22.37 -6.29 -14.61
C THR A 361 22.05 -7.77 -14.84
N LEU A 362 21.05 -8.07 -15.68
CA LEU A 362 20.66 -9.44 -16.01
C LEU A 362 21.77 -10.19 -16.77
N GLN A 363 22.51 -9.54 -17.67
CA GLN A 363 23.67 -10.15 -18.35
C GLN A 363 24.81 -10.46 -17.38
N ALA A 364 25.08 -9.57 -16.41
CA ALA A 364 26.05 -9.84 -15.35
C ALA A 364 25.65 -11.04 -14.47
N LEU A 365 24.35 -11.19 -14.16
CA LEU A 365 23.80 -12.35 -13.45
C LEU A 365 23.81 -13.62 -14.29
N GLU A 366 23.53 -13.55 -15.60
CA GLU A 366 23.54 -14.72 -16.51
C GLU A 366 24.95 -15.35 -16.57
N ASN A 367 26.00 -14.53 -16.53
CA ASN A 367 27.38 -15.00 -16.47
C ASN A 367 27.75 -15.71 -15.16
N LEU A 368 26.97 -15.51 -14.08
CA LEU A 368 27.21 -16.10 -12.76
C LEU A 368 26.39 -17.39 -12.55
N VAL A 369 25.08 -17.36 -12.82
CA VAL A 369 24.19 -18.53 -12.58
C VAL A 369 24.01 -19.42 -13.80
N GLY A 370 24.34 -18.94 -15.00
CA GLY A 370 24.17 -19.66 -16.26
C GLY A 370 22.83 -19.42 -16.96
N LYS A 371 22.85 -19.59 -18.29
CA LYS A 371 21.78 -19.16 -19.22
C LYS A 371 20.40 -19.79 -18.98
N ASP A 372 20.39 -21.02 -18.51
CA ASP A 372 19.17 -21.79 -18.25
C ASP A 372 18.68 -21.65 -16.80
N LYS A 373 19.34 -20.86 -15.95
CA LYS A 373 19.01 -20.66 -14.52
C LYS A 373 18.54 -19.26 -14.15
N LEU A 374 18.83 -18.24 -14.96
CA LEU A 374 18.31 -16.89 -14.76
C LEU A 374 16.88 -16.74 -15.27
N VAL A 375 16.00 -16.17 -14.44
CA VAL A 375 14.61 -15.81 -14.78
C VAL A 375 14.42 -14.32 -14.54
N VAL A 376 13.80 -13.60 -15.49
CA VAL A 376 13.45 -12.19 -15.30
C VAL A 376 12.15 -12.10 -14.50
N SER A 377 12.14 -11.35 -13.41
CA SER A 377 11.00 -11.22 -12.49
C SER A 377 10.62 -9.74 -12.26
N THR A 378 9.44 -9.53 -11.68
CA THR A 378 9.08 -8.27 -11.02
C THR A 378 9.76 -8.18 -9.64
N SER A 379 10.02 -6.98 -9.12
CA SER A 379 10.68 -6.79 -7.80
C SER A 379 9.85 -7.32 -6.63
N CYS A 380 8.54 -7.44 -6.83
CA CYS A 380 7.54 -7.91 -5.87
C CYS A 380 6.24 -8.16 -6.64
N SER A 381 5.15 -8.48 -5.93
CA SER A 381 3.81 -8.53 -6.51
C SER A 381 3.39 -7.16 -7.09
N LEU A 382 2.87 -7.15 -8.32
CA LEU A 382 2.35 -5.95 -8.97
C LEU A 382 1.07 -5.40 -8.30
N LEU A 383 0.54 -6.08 -7.27
CA LEU A 383 -0.54 -5.59 -6.39
C LEU A 383 -0.33 -4.13 -5.90
N HIS A 384 0.92 -3.71 -5.76
CA HIS A 384 1.31 -2.41 -5.22
C HIS A 384 1.45 -1.29 -6.28
N THR A 385 1.16 -1.57 -7.56
CA THR A 385 1.10 -0.57 -8.63
C THR A 385 -0.30 -0.52 -9.26
N ALA A 386 -0.54 0.46 -10.12
CA ALA A 386 -1.81 0.62 -10.84
C ALA A 386 -2.00 -0.46 -11.92
N VAL A 387 -3.23 -0.66 -12.40
CA VAL A 387 -3.56 -1.80 -13.29
C VAL A 387 -3.04 -1.62 -14.72
N ASP A 388 -3.53 -0.62 -15.47
CA ASP A 388 -3.19 -0.45 -16.89
C ASP A 388 -3.24 1.03 -17.33
N LEU A 389 -2.10 1.52 -17.83
CA LEU A 389 -1.88 2.89 -18.30
C LEU A 389 -2.75 3.27 -19.50
N VAL A 390 -3.30 2.30 -20.24
CA VAL A 390 -4.23 2.57 -21.37
C VAL A 390 -5.49 3.32 -20.94
N ASN A 391 -5.85 3.25 -19.64
CA ASN A 391 -6.98 3.97 -19.06
C ASN A 391 -6.66 5.43 -18.69
N GLU A 392 -5.42 5.91 -18.89
CA GLU A 392 -5.01 7.29 -18.64
C GLU A 392 -5.21 8.18 -19.87
N THR A 393 -6.46 8.60 -20.06
CA THR A 393 -6.90 9.44 -21.20
C THR A 393 -6.76 10.95 -20.96
N LYS A 394 -6.04 11.36 -19.92
CA LYS A 394 -5.88 12.78 -19.51
C LYS A 394 -4.44 13.23 -19.27
N LEU A 395 -3.53 12.30 -18.97
CA LEU A 395 -2.10 12.59 -18.94
C LEU A 395 -1.62 12.84 -20.38
N ASP A 396 -0.69 13.77 -20.55
CA ASP A 396 -0.05 14.01 -21.84
C ASP A 396 0.93 12.89 -22.23
N GLU A 397 1.20 12.74 -23.53
CA GLU A 397 2.03 11.65 -24.04
C GLU A 397 3.51 11.75 -23.61
N GLU A 398 4.02 12.93 -23.26
CA GLU A 398 5.38 13.09 -22.70
C GLU A 398 5.44 12.37 -21.34
N ILE A 399 4.57 12.75 -20.39
CA ILE A 399 4.48 12.08 -19.08
C ILE A 399 4.16 10.59 -19.25
N LYS A 400 3.17 10.22 -20.08
CA LYS A 400 2.80 8.81 -20.26
C LYS A 400 3.95 7.95 -20.77
N SER A 401 4.84 8.48 -21.62
CA SER A 401 6.03 7.76 -22.09
C SER A 401 6.98 7.36 -20.96
N TRP A 402 6.94 8.06 -19.83
CA TRP A 402 7.78 7.79 -18.65
C TRP A 402 7.17 6.75 -17.70
N LEU A 403 5.94 6.31 -17.93
CA LEU A 403 5.17 5.45 -17.02
C LEU A 403 4.97 4.03 -17.55
N ALA A 404 4.84 3.09 -16.62
CA ALA A 404 4.38 1.73 -16.84
C ALA A 404 3.51 1.30 -15.64
N PHE A 405 2.28 0.86 -15.89
CA PHE A 405 1.43 0.23 -14.87
C PHE A 405 1.58 -1.31 -14.97
N ALA A 406 0.86 -2.10 -14.18
CA ALA A 406 1.02 -3.56 -14.11
C ALA A 406 0.95 -4.24 -15.49
N ALA A 407 0.00 -3.86 -16.34
CA ALA A 407 -0.13 -4.34 -17.72
C ALA A 407 1.14 -4.09 -18.57
N GLN A 408 1.73 -2.90 -18.49
CA GLN A 408 2.95 -2.54 -19.21
C GLN A 408 4.17 -3.29 -18.63
N LYS A 409 4.21 -3.51 -17.31
CA LYS A 409 5.29 -4.25 -16.62
C LYS A 409 5.37 -5.72 -17.06
N LEU A 410 4.26 -6.35 -17.46
CA LEU A 410 4.29 -7.67 -18.12
C LEU A 410 5.13 -7.64 -19.41
N VAL A 411 4.95 -6.58 -20.21
CA VAL A 411 5.68 -6.38 -21.46
C VAL A 411 7.15 -6.06 -21.19
N GLU A 412 7.48 -5.27 -20.17
CA GLU A 412 8.85 -4.98 -19.75
C GLU A 412 9.60 -6.26 -19.35
N VAL A 413 9.00 -7.11 -18.51
CA VAL A 413 9.57 -8.41 -18.11
C VAL A 413 9.84 -9.31 -19.32
N ASN A 414 8.89 -9.43 -20.25
CA ASN A 414 9.09 -10.28 -21.43
C ASN A 414 10.07 -9.66 -22.45
N ALA A 415 10.11 -8.34 -22.61
CA ALA A 415 11.07 -7.66 -23.47
C ALA A 415 12.51 -7.91 -23.00
N LEU A 416 12.75 -7.86 -21.68
CA LEU A 416 14.03 -8.23 -21.07
C LEU A 416 14.34 -9.72 -21.25
N ALA A 417 13.38 -10.61 -21.01
CA ALA A 417 13.56 -12.06 -21.16
C ALA A 417 13.88 -12.47 -22.62
N LYS A 418 13.25 -11.82 -23.61
CA LYS A 418 13.54 -11.96 -25.04
C LYS A 418 14.87 -11.36 -25.44
N ALA A 419 15.25 -10.20 -24.89
CA ALA A 419 16.56 -9.59 -25.16
C ALA A 419 17.72 -10.50 -24.71
N LEU A 420 17.63 -11.10 -23.52
CA LEU A 420 18.56 -12.15 -23.09
C LEU A 420 18.51 -13.41 -23.98
N ALA A 421 17.37 -13.71 -24.59
CA ALA A 421 17.21 -14.83 -25.53
C ALA A 421 17.80 -14.58 -26.93
N GLY A 422 18.46 -13.44 -27.16
CA GLY A 422 18.94 -13.02 -28.48
C GLY A 422 17.83 -12.52 -29.41
N GLN A 423 16.64 -12.26 -28.87
CA GLN A 423 15.43 -11.82 -29.58
C GLN A 423 15.04 -10.40 -29.12
N LYS A 424 16.03 -9.51 -29.01
CA LYS A 424 15.84 -8.13 -28.54
C LYS A 424 14.97 -7.35 -29.53
N ASP A 425 13.85 -6.82 -29.03
CA ASP A 425 13.00 -5.91 -29.79
C ASP A 425 13.63 -4.50 -29.76
N GLU A 426 14.31 -4.14 -30.84
CA GLU A 426 14.99 -2.84 -30.94
C GLU A 426 14.02 -1.65 -30.99
N ALA A 427 12.75 -1.85 -31.37
CA ALA A 427 11.76 -0.78 -31.36
C ALA A 427 11.32 -0.46 -29.92
N VAL A 428 11.04 -1.48 -29.12
CA VAL A 428 10.72 -1.33 -27.69
C VAL A 428 11.88 -0.72 -26.91
N PHE A 429 13.11 -1.19 -27.13
CA PHE A 429 14.29 -0.63 -26.46
C PHE A 429 14.61 0.81 -26.90
N SER A 430 14.43 1.14 -28.19
CA SER A 430 14.62 2.51 -28.70
C SER A 430 13.58 3.48 -28.16
N ALA A 431 12.31 3.07 -28.09
CA ALA A 431 11.24 3.87 -27.50
C ALA A 431 11.48 4.15 -26.01
N ASN A 432 11.91 3.12 -25.25
CA ASN A 432 12.28 3.28 -23.84
C ASN A 432 13.48 4.24 -23.67
N ALA A 433 14.54 4.10 -24.48
CA ALA A 433 15.70 4.99 -24.44
C ALA A 433 15.33 6.45 -24.77
N ALA A 434 14.44 6.68 -25.75
CA ALA A 434 13.94 8.00 -26.09
C ALA A 434 13.11 8.61 -24.94
N ALA A 435 12.19 7.85 -24.36
CA ALA A 435 11.39 8.29 -23.21
C ALA A 435 12.27 8.66 -22.01
N ARG A 436 13.23 7.79 -21.64
CA ARG A 436 14.19 8.05 -20.56
C ARG A 436 15.08 9.26 -20.82
N THR A 437 15.45 9.51 -22.07
CA THR A 437 16.19 10.72 -22.47
C THR A 437 15.31 11.96 -22.26
N SER A 438 14.07 11.94 -22.77
CA SER A 438 13.14 13.08 -22.65
C SER A 438 12.89 13.48 -21.20
N ARG A 439 12.66 12.53 -20.29
CA ARG A 439 12.48 12.78 -18.85
C ARG A 439 13.70 13.48 -18.24
N LYS A 440 14.90 12.97 -18.50
CA LYS A 440 16.16 13.54 -17.98
C LYS A 440 16.43 14.97 -18.48
N SER A 441 15.94 15.33 -19.67
CA SER A 441 16.09 16.66 -20.26
C SER A 441 14.91 17.61 -20.02
N SER A 442 13.77 17.13 -19.49
CA SER A 442 12.52 17.92 -19.50
C SER A 442 12.58 19.06 -18.47
N PRO A 443 12.30 20.32 -18.87
CA PRO A 443 12.22 21.45 -17.94
C PRO A 443 11.01 21.35 -16.99
N ARG A 444 10.12 20.38 -17.22
CA ARG A 444 9.04 20.02 -16.29
C ARG A 444 9.58 19.26 -15.06
N VAL A 445 10.70 18.55 -15.22
CA VAL A 445 11.30 17.67 -14.20
C VAL A 445 12.30 18.42 -13.31
N THR A 446 13.12 19.29 -13.91
CA THR A 446 14.25 19.96 -13.22
C THR A 446 14.04 21.47 -13.10
N ASN A 447 14.09 21.99 -11.87
CA ASN A 447 14.01 23.41 -11.55
C ASN A 447 15.20 23.84 -10.66
N GLY A 448 16.19 24.50 -11.27
CA GLY A 448 17.43 24.89 -10.59
C GLY A 448 17.26 25.83 -9.38
N ALA A 449 16.17 26.59 -9.30
CA ALA A 449 15.87 27.42 -8.12
C ALA A 449 15.43 26.55 -6.94
N VAL A 450 14.56 25.56 -7.19
CA VAL A 450 14.11 24.58 -6.20
C VAL A 450 15.28 23.72 -5.70
N GLN A 451 16.12 23.21 -6.61
CA GLN A 451 17.29 22.42 -6.25
C GLN A 451 18.29 23.22 -5.40
N LYS A 452 18.55 24.49 -5.74
CA LYS A 452 19.39 25.38 -4.94
C LYS A 452 18.81 25.63 -3.53
N ALA A 453 17.50 25.83 -3.43
CA ALA A 453 16.83 26.02 -2.14
C ALA A 453 16.88 24.76 -1.26
N ALA A 454 16.58 23.58 -1.83
CA ALA A 454 16.65 22.31 -1.11
C ALA A 454 18.08 21.94 -0.67
N ALA A 455 19.09 22.23 -1.50
CA ALA A 455 20.49 22.02 -1.15
C ALA A 455 20.97 22.91 0.01
N ALA A 456 20.44 24.14 0.12
CA ALA A 456 20.80 25.09 1.18
C ALA A 456 20.30 24.69 2.59
N LEU A 457 19.42 23.69 2.70
CA LEU A 457 18.95 23.16 3.99
C LEU A 457 19.96 22.22 4.67
N LYS A 458 21.01 21.79 3.97
CA LYS A 458 21.99 20.82 4.48
C LYS A 458 22.88 21.47 5.55
N GLY A 459 22.83 20.96 6.78
CA GLY A 459 23.69 21.36 7.90
C GLY A 459 23.03 22.22 9.00
N SER A 460 21.75 22.56 8.86
CA SER A 460 20.95 23.20 9.92
C SER A 460 19.91 22.21 10.46
N ASP A 461 19.64 22.25 11.77
CA ASP A 461 18.65 21.38 12.42
C ASP A 461 17.20 21.92 12.32
N HIS A 462 17.04 23.17 11.89
CA HIS A 462 15.75 23.87 11.69
C HIS A 462 14.74 23.77 12.85
N ARG A 463 15.20 23.68 14.11
CA ARG A 463 14.33 23.87 15.29
C ARG A 463 13.94 25.33 15.45
N ARG A 464 12.84 25.55 16.18
CA ARG A 464 12.44 26.86 16.69
C ARG A 464 13.39 27.22 17.85
N ALA A 465 13.80 28.49 17.96
CA ALA A 465 14.82 28.90 18.92
C ALA A 465 14.37 28.81 20.38
N THR A 466 13.08 29.06 20.65
CA THR A 466 12.45 28.99 21.97
C THR A 466 11.98 27.57 22.28
N THR A 467 12.24 27.08 23.49
CA THR A 467 11.84 25.72 23.91
C THR A 467 10.33 25.57 24.00
N VAL A 468 9.79 24.39 23.64
CA VAL A 468 8.35 24.11 23.61
C VAL A 468 7.61 24.51 24.89
N SER A 469 8.22 24.35 26.07
CA SER A 469 7.68 24.81 27.36
C SER A 469 7.39 26.33 27.40
N ALA A 470 8.32 27.16 26.93
CA ALA A 470 8.18 28.61 26.90
C ALA A 470 7.26 29.08 25.75
N ARG A 471 7.23 28.35 24.63
CA ARG A 471 6.24 28.57 23.56
C ARG A 471 4.83 28.27 24.05
N LEU A 472 4.62 27.18 24.77
CA LEU A 472 3.33 26.83 25.37
C LEU A 472 2.83 27.89 26.34
N GLU A 473 3.70 28.53 27.12
CA GLU A 473 3.31 29.70 27.92
C GLU A 473 2.82 30.89 27.06
N ALA A 474 3.53 31.21 25.97
CA ALA A 474 3.19 32.31 25.07
C ALA A 474 1.89 32.04 24.29
N GLN A 475 1.69 30.79 23.88
CA GLN A 475 0.46 30.29 23.26
C GLN A 475 -0.70 30.34 24.25
N GLN A 476 -0.52 29.85 25.48
CA GLN A 476 -1.58 29.87 26.50
C GLN A 476 -2.03 31.29 26.84
N LYS A 477 -1.10 32.26 26.89
CA LYS A 477 -1.42 33.69 27.08
C LYS A 477 -2.24 34.30 25.93
N LYS A 478 -2.16 33.75 24.71
CA LYS A 478 -2.89 34.23 23.52
C LYS A 478 -4.18 33.47 23.24
N LEU A 479 -4.18 32.14 23.44
CA LEU A 479 -5.30 31.25 23.14
C LEU A 479 -6.27 31.11 24.33
N SER A 480 -5.83 31.37 25.56
CA SER A 480 -6.65 31.35 26.79
C SER A 480 -7.47 30.06 26.99
N LEU A 481 -6.89 28.90 26.66
CA LEU A 481 -7.60 27.61 26.70
C LEU A 481 -7.82 27.12 28.14
N PRO A 482 -8.93 26.41 28.43
CA PRO A 482 -9.10 25.72 29.70
C PRO A 482 -8.20 24.49 29.81
N ALA A 483 -8.08 23.92 31.02
CA ALA A 483 -7.50 22.59 31.20
C ALA A 483 -8.35 21.52 30.47
N LEU A 484 -7.71 20.42 30.03
CA LEU A 484 -8.34 19.41 29.16
C LEU A 484 -9.02 20.02 27.92
N PRO A 485 -8.34 20.86 27.11
CA PRO A 485 -8.96 21.52 25.96
C PRO A 485 -9.47 20.51 24.93
N THR A 486 -10.67 20.75 24.42
CA THR A 486 -11.36 19.89 23.45
C THR A 486 -11.14 20.39 22.03
N THR A 487 -10.96 19.45 21.10
CA THR A 487 -10.84 19.73 19.67
C THR A 487 -11.29 18.53 18.85
N THR A 488 -11.44 18.70 17.55
CA THR A 488 -11.42 17.57 16.59
C THR A 488 -10.15 17.59 15.74
N ILE A 489 -9.94 16.53 14.95
CA ILE A 489 -8.70 16.33 14.18
C ILE A 489 -8.72 17.06 12.83
N GLY A 490 -9.89 17.41 12.27
CA GLY A 490 -9.98 18.05 10.95
C GLY A 490 -11.31 17.77 10.25
N SER A 491 -11.28 16.95 9.21
CA SER A 491 -12.45 16.67 8.36
C SER A 491 -13.73 16.24 9.09
N PHE A 492 -14.87 16.74 8.61
CA PHE A 492 -16.22 16.40 9.06
C PHE A 492 -16.96 15.48 8.04
N PRO A 493 -18.09 14.84 8.42
CA PRO A 493 -18.86 13.92 7.57
C PRO A 493 -19.12 14.41 6.14
N GLN A 494 -18.59 13.72 5.13
CA GLN A 494 -18.77 14.12 3.74
C GLN A 494 -20.10 13.59 3.16
N THR A 495 -21.09 14.48 3.08
CA THR A 495 -22.45 14.25 2.56
C THR A 495 -22.48 13.86 1.07
N LEU A 496 -23.63 13.41 0.57
CA LEU A 496 -23.80 13.13 -0.87
C LEU A 496 -23.81 14.43 -1.69
N GLU A 497 -24.37 15.48 -1.09
CA GLU A 497 -24.54 16.83 -1.60
C GLU A 497 -23.18 17.52 -1.78
N LEU A 498 -22.30 17.41 -0.77
CA LEU A 498 -20.92 17.91 -0.86
C LEU A 498 -20.12 17.15 -1.94
N ARG A 499 -20.23 15.82 -1.99
CA ARG A 499 -19.57 15.01 -3.03
C ARG A 499 -20.09 15.36 -4.43
N LYS A 500 -21.39 15.64 -4.55
CA LYS A 500 -22.04 16.13 -5.77
C LYS A 500 -21.47 17.49 -6.19
N ALA A 501 -21.48 18.48 -5.30
CA ALA A 501 -21.00 19.84 -5.55
C ALA A 501 -19.53 19.84 -6.03
N ARG A 502 -18.62 19.15 -5.32
CA ARG A 502 -17.21 19.03 -5.73
C ARG A 502 -17.04 18.36 -7.10
N ARG A 503 -17.82 17.32 -7.39
CA ARG A 503 -17.78 16.62 -8.69
C ARG A 503 -18.31 17.50 -9.82
N GLU A 504 -19.33 18.31 -9.56
CA GLU A 504 -19.91 19.23 -10.53
C GLU A 504 -19.01 20.45 -10.76
N TYR A 505 -18.29 20.93 -9.74
CA TYR A 505 -17.22 21.91 -9.90
C TYR A 505 -16.02 21.36 -10.70
N LYS A 506 -15.45 20.20 -10.31
CA LYS A 506 -14.40 19.49 -11.09
C LYS A 506 -14.84 19.04 -12.51
N ALA A 507 -16.11 19.25 -12.88
CA ALA A 507 -16.67 18.99 -14.20
C ALA A 507 -17.18 20.26 -14.92
N ASN A 508 -16.87 21.46 -14.40
CA ASN A 508 -17.27 22.77 -14.93
C ASN A 508 -18.79 22.93 -15.13
N LYS A 509 -19.60 22.34 -14.22
CA LYS A 509 -21.08 22.38 -14.26
C LYS A 509 -21.72 23.41 -13.32
N ILE A 510 -20.95 23.96 -12.40
CA ILE A 510 -21.30 25.09 -11.52
C ILE A 510 -20.16 26.10 -11.55
N SER A 511 -20.44 27.37 -11.29
CA SER A 511 -19.40 28.40 -11.27
C SER A 511 -18.47 28.27 -10.05
N GLU A 512 -17.31 28.91 -10.10
CA GLU A 512 -16.43 29.06 -8.93
C GLU A 512 -17.13 29.84 -7.81
N GLU A 513 -17.96 30.84 -8.15
CA GLU A 513 -18.74 31.61 -7.17
C GLU A 513 -19.78 30.73 -6.45
N ASP A 514 -20.55 29.92 -7.19
CA ASP A 514 -21.54 28.98 -6.63
C ASP A 514 -20.85 27.95 -5.73
N TYR A 515 -19.70 27.42 -6.17
CA TYR A 515 -18.92 26.46 -5.41
C TYR A 515 -18.34 27.09 -4.13
N VAL A 516 -17.75 28.28 -4.23
CA VAL A 516 -17.22 29.03 -3.08
C VAL A 516 -18.32 29.38 -2.08
N LYS A 517 -19.51 29.75 -2.55
CA LYS A 517 -20.69 29.98 -1.72
C LYS A 517 -21.11 28.69 -1.00
N TYR A 518 -21.31 27.59 -1.73
CA TYR A 518 -21.73 26.31 -1.15
C TYR A 518 -20.73 25.82 -0.09
N ILE A 519 -19.42 25.85 -0.39
CA ILE A 519 -18.38 25.43 0.56
C ILE A 519 -18.35 26.35 1.80
N THR A 520 -18.56 27.67 1.63
CA THR A 520 -18.70 28.61 2.76
C THR A 520 -19.90 28.25 3.65
N GLU A 521 -21.04 27.87 3.07
CA GLU A 521 -22.22 27.45 3.82
C GLU A 521 -21.97 26.14 4.59
N GLU A 522 -21.23 25.18 4.03
CA GLU A 522 -20.82 23.96 4.73
C GLU A 522 -19.85 24.26 5.89
N ILE A 523 -18.85 25.12 5.67
CA ILE A 523 -17.94 25.59 6.74
C ILE A 523 -18.75 26.25 7.86
N SER A 524 -19.70 27.14 7.54
CA SER A 524 -20.53 27.82 8.53
C SER A 524 -21.37 26.85 9.38
N LYS A 525 -21.92 25.79 8.77
CA LYS A 525 -22.63 24.71 9.49
C LYS A 525 -21.69 23.93 10.43
N VAL A 526 -20.44 23.69 10.02
CA VAL A 526 -19.43 23.00 10.84
C VAL A 526 -18.92 23.88 11.98
N VAL A 527 -18.64 25.17 11.74
CA VAL A 527 -18.27 26.13 12.79
C VAL A 527 -19.38 26.22 13.83
N LYS A 528 -20.62 26.53 13.40
CA LYS A 528 -21.77 26.63 14.32
C LYS A 528 -21.97 25.34 15.12
N LEU A 529 -21.87 24.16 14.50
CA LEU A 529 -22.03 22.90 15.22
C LEU A 529 -21.01 22.73 16.35
N GLN A 530 -19.77 23.17 16.16
CA GLN A 530 -18.75 23.07 17.20
C GLN A 530 -18.93 24.12 18.30
N GLU A 531 -19.47 25.29 17.97
CA GLU A 531 -19.88 26.31 18.96
C GLU A 531 -21.10 25.87 19.77
N ASP A 532 -22.13 25.30 19.12
CA ASP A 532 -23.30 24.68 19.76
C ASP A 532 -22.90 23.51 20.69
N LEU A 533 -21.76 22.83 20.41
CA LEU A 533 -21.16 21.78 21.23
C LEU A 533 -20.17 22.30 22.29
N ASP A 534 -19.83 23.59 22.29
CA ASP A 534 -18.83 24.24 23.15
C ASP A 534 -17.41 23.61 23.07
N ILE A 535 -16.95 23.30 21.85
CA ILE A 535 -15.58 22.82 21.59
C ILE A 535 -14.59 23.99 21.65
N ASP A 536 -13.42 23.80 22.29
CA ASP A 536 -12.51 24.92 22.61
C ASP A 536 -11.67 25.38 21.40
N VAL A 537 -11.15 24.44 20.60
CA VAL A 537 -10.40 24.72 19.36
C VAL A 537 -11.10 24.10 18.16
N LEU A 538 -11.39 24.91 17.14
CA LEU A 538 -12.27 24.57 16.03
C LEU A 538 -11.50 24.17 14.76
N VAL A 539 -12.18 23.45 13.88
CA VAL A 539 -11.72 23.14 12.51
C VAL A 539 -12.80 23.51 11.48
N HIS A 540 -12.42 23.78 10.23
CA HIS A 540 -13.38 24.14 9.17
C HIS A 540 -14.09 22.92 8.55
N GLY A 541 -13.66 21.70 8.90
CA GLY A 541 -14.26 20.44 8.47
C GLY A 541 -13.79 19.90 7.12
N GLU A 542 -12.83 20.56 6.46
CA GLU A 542 -12.29 20.17 5.14
C GLU A 542 -13.34 19.84 4.05
N PRO A 543 -14.47 20.58 3.94
CA PRO A 543 -15.49 20.28 2.93
C PRO A 543 -14.95 20.35 1.50
N GLU A 544 -14.00 21.23 1.22
CA GLU A 544 -13.36 21.38 -0.08
C GLU A 544 -12.51 20.16 -0.50
N ARG A 545 -12.03 19.35 0.46
CA ARG A 545 -10.97 18.37 0.22
C ARG A 545 -11.51 16.96 -0.07
N ASN A 546 -11.28 16.51 -1.30
CA ASN A 546 -11.62 15.14 -1.69
C ASN A 546 -10.70 14.11 -1.04
N ASP A 547 -9.40 14.38 -1.01
CA ASP A 547 -8.36 13.57 -0.40
C ASP A 547 -7.24 14.50 0.14
N MET A 548 -6.52 14.06 1.19
CA MET A 548 -5.54 14.90 1.89
C MET A 548 -4.18 15.00 1.19
N VAL A 549 -3.91 14.19 0.17
CA VAL A 549 -2.71 14.36 -0.68
C VAL A 549 -3.07 14.79 -2.10
N GLU A 550 -4.23 14.37 -2.64
CA GLU A 550 -4.76 14.93 -3.91
C GLU A 550 -4.90 16.47 -3.83
N TYR A 551 -5.46 17.00 -2.73
CA TYR A 551 -5.74 18.44 -2.59
C TYR A 551 -4.49 19.34 -2.65
N PHE A 552 -3.39 18.95 -2.01
CA PHE A 552 -2.15 19.72 -2.05
C PHE A 552 -1.41 19.53 -3.38
N GLY A 553 -1.29 18.29 -3.86
CA GLY A 553 -0.61 18.03 -5.12
C GLY A 553 -1.30 18.70 -6.32
N GLU A 554 -2.63 18.85 -6.34
CA GLU A 554 -3.37 19.59 -7.38
C GLU A 554 -3.01 21.09 -7.44
N GLN A 555 -2.27 21.59 -6.46
CA GLN A 555 -1.85 22.99 -6.32
C GLN A 555 -0.33 23.17 -6.27
N LEU A 556 0.45 22.09 -6.41
CA LEU A 556 1.93 22.10 -6.36
C LEU A 556 2.55 21.80 -7.73
N SER A 557 3.69 22.44 -8.01
CA SER A 557 4.54 22.08 -9.15
C SER A 557 5.10 20.66 -9.00
N GLY A 558 5.41 19.99 -10.12
CA GLY A 558 6.02 18.66 -10.11
C GLY A 558 5.04 17.49 -9.89
N PHE A 559 3.74 17.76 -9.71
CA PHE A 559 2.69 16.75 -9.53
C PHE A 559 1.86 16.51 -10.80
N ALA A 560 1.51 15.24 -11.06
CA ALA A 560 0.55 14.82 -12.08
C ALA A 560 -0.51 13.87 -11.51
N PHE A 561 -1.67 13.83 -12.16
CA PHE A 561 -2.88 13.19 -11.64
C PHE A 561 -3.47 12.16 -12.60
N THR A 562 -3.58 10.92 -12.12
CA THR A 562 -4.24 9.83 -12.82
C THR A 562 -5.76 9.96 -12.77
N ALA A 563 -6.42 9.40 -13.78
CA ALA A 563 -7.87 9.17 -13.82
C ALA A 563 -8.22 7.79 -13.22
N ASN A 564 -7.43 6.77 -13.54
CA ASN A 564 -7.70 5.35 -13.25
C ASN A 564 -6.52 4.61 -12.60
N GLY A 565 -5.44 5.32 -12.23
CA GLY A 565 -4.29 4.81 -11.48
C GLY A 565 -4.59 4.40 -10.02
N TRP A 566 -5.54 3.49 -9.83
CA TRP A 566 -5.97 2.99 -8.53
C TRP A 566 -5.10 1.82 -8.05
N VAL A 567 -4.77 1.81 -6.77
CA VAL A 567 -4.04 0.73 -6.06
C VAL A 567 -4.90 0.25 -4.90
N GLN A 568 -4.92 -1.06 -4.61
CA GLN A 568 -5.62 -1.59 -3.44
C GLN A 568 -4.87 -1.21 -2.15
N SER A 569 -5.58 -0.66 -1.17
CA SER A 569 -5.00 -0.35 0.16
C SER A 569 -5.47 -1.34 1.22
N TYR A 570 -6.77 -1.71 1.24
CA TYR A 570 -7.27 -2.85 2.01
C TYR A 570 -8.70 -3.20 1.55
N GLY A 571 -9.04 -4.49 1.50
CA GLY A 571 -10.39 -4.93 1.10
C GLY A 571 -10.87 -4.29 -0.21
N SER A 572 -12.09 -3.75 -0.25
CA SER A 572 -12.62 -3.00 -1.39
C SER A 572 -12.08 -1.55 -1.51
N ARG A 573 -11.26 -1.07 -0.58
CA ARG A 573 -10.77 0.32 -0.57
C ARG A 573 -9.49 0.44 -1.37
N CYS A 574 -9.60 1.18 -2.48
CA CYS A 574 -8.46 1.62 -3.28
C CYS A 574 -8.08 3.06 -2.93
N VAL A 575 -6.80 3.38 -3.02
CA VAL A 575 -6.26 4.74 -3.13
C VAL A 575 -5.91 5.04 -4.59
N LYS A 576 -5.70 6.31 -4.93
CA LYS A 576 -5.27 6.74 -6.27
C LYS A 576 -4.12 7.74 -6.11
N PRO A 577 -2.89 7.27 -5.88
CA PRO A 577 -1.75 8.12 -5.52
C PRO A 577 -1.48 9.19 -6.58
N PRO A 578 -1.19 10.44 -6.19
CA PRO A 578 -0.62 11.44 -7.09
C PRO A 578 0.77 11.00 -7.57
N ILE A 579 1.24 11.55 -8.68
CA ILE A 579 2.56 11.25 -9.24
C ILE A 579 3.45 12.47 -9.01
N ILE A 580 4.53 12.32 -8.24
CA ILE A 580 5.58 13.35 -8.17
C ILE A 580 6.58 13.02 -9.29
N TYR A 581 6.53 13.76 -10.40
CA TYR A 581 7.39 13.53 -11.57
C TYR A 581 8.58 14.47 -11.68
N GLY A 582 8.57 15.59 -10.94
CA GLY A 582 9.56 16.67 -11.06
C GLY A 582 9.77 17.43 -9.76
N ASP A 583 10.52 18.53 -9.85
CA ASP A 583 10.87 19.35 -8.69
C ASP A 583 9.68 20.14 -8.14
N VAL A 584 9.43 20.02 -6.82
CA VAL A 584 8.22 20.52 -6.15
C VAL A 584 8.36 21.98 -5.70
N SER A 585 7.31 22.78 -5.91
CA SER A 585 7.20 24.15 -5.38
C SER A 585 5.74 24.59 -5.24
N ARG A 586 5.47 25.58 -4.38
CA ARG A 586 4.15 26.19 -4.20
C ARG A 586 4.01 27.45 -5.08
N PRO A 587 3.22 27.45 -6.17
CA PRO A 587 3.02 28.62 -7.03
C PRO A 587 2.03 29.66 -6.45
N LYS A 588 1.10 29.26 -5.57
CA LYS A 588 0.06 30.10 -4.96
C LYS A 588 -0.36 29.55 -3.58
N PRO A 589 -0.94 30.38 -2.69
CA PRO A 589 -1.55 29.88 -1.45
C PRO A 589 -2.67 28.86 -1.69
N MET A 590 -2.72 27.81 -0.86
CA MET A 590 -3.50 26.59 -1.11
C MET A 590 -4.70 26.39 -0.15
N THR A 591 -4.65 26.98 1.04
CA THR A 591 -5.59 26.76 2.14
C THR A 591 -5.99 28.05 2.85
N VAL A 592 -5.15 29.09 2.78
CA VAL A 592 -5.36 30.41 3.42
C VAL A 592 -6.78 30.94 3.24
N PHE A 593 -7.31 30.91 2.01
CA PHE A 593 -8.66 31.40 1.71
C PHE A 593 -9.76 30.74 2.57
N TRP A 594 -9.73 29.41 2.71
CA TRP A 594 -10.72 28.68 3.52
C TRP A 594 -10.47 28.86 5.01
N SER A 595 -9.21 28.79 5.44
CA SER A 595 -8.82 28.90 6.85
C SER A 595 -9.19 30.28 7.43
N SER A 596 -8.82 31.38 6.77
CA SER A 596 -9.16 32.74 7.20
C SER A 596 -10.66 33.04 7.08
N ARG A 597 -11.36 32.42 6.12
CA ARG A 597 -12.82 32.52 6.03
C ARG A 597 -13.54 31.73 7.12
N ALA A 598 -12.96 30.63 7.61
CA ALA A 598 -13.48 29.91 8.78
C ALA A 598 -13.17 30.66 10.09
N GLN A 599 -11.95 31.19 10.25
CA GLN A 599 -11.56 31.95 11.44
C GLN A 599 -12.38 33.24 11.61
N SER A 600 -12.80 33.90 10.52
CA SER A 600 -13.66 35.10 10.62
C SER A 600 -15.12 34.81 11.02
N MET A 601 -15.53 33.54 11.10
CA MET A 601 -16.88 33.15 11.57
C MET A 601 -16.98 32.97 13.09
N SER A 602 -15.87 32.78 13.80
CA SER A 602 -15.86 32.50 15.25
C SER A 602 -14.79 33.30 15.99
N LYS A 603 -15.01 33.52 17.30
CA LYS A 603 -14.00 34.07 18.21
C LYS A 603 -13.06 33.01 18.79
N ARG A 604 -13.36 31.72 18.60
CA ARG A 604 -12.51 30.61 19.06
C ARG A 604 -11.33 30.40 18.09
N PRO A 605 -10.19 29.85 18.55
CA PRO A 605 -9.09 29.51 17.65
C PRO A 605 -9.52 28.49 16.58
N MET A 606 -9.28 28.81 15.32
CA MET A 606 -9.50 27.94 14.17
C MET A 606 -8.17 27.30 13.75
N LYS A 607 -8.15 25.99 13.51
CA LYS A 607 -6.95 25.33 12.95
C LYS A 607 -6.83 25.57 11.44
N GLY A 608 -5.66 26.02 11.00
CA GLY A 608 -5.21 25.82 9.63
C GLY A 608 -4.81 24.36 9.44
N MET A 609 -5.40 23.67 8.45
CA MET A 609 -5.20 22.22 8.25
C MET A 609 -4.26 21.96 7.07
N LEU A 610 -3.13 21.30 7.31
CA LEU A 610 -2.12 20.92 6.31
C LEU A 610 -1.75 19.43 6.43
N THR A 611 -1.26 18.86 5.33
CA THR A 611 -0.63 17.53 5.34
C THR A 611 0.88 17.70 5.26
N GLY A 612 1.61 16.94 6.08
CA GLY A 612 3.06 17.04 6.18
C GLY A 612 3.80 16.48 4.96
N PRO A 613 5.04 16.94 4.73
CA PRO A 613 5.82 16.60 3.55
C PRO A 613 6.13 15.10 3.44
N VAL A 614 6.30 14.38 4.56
CA VAL A 614 6.60 12.94 4.56
C VAL A 614 5.37 12.15 4.14
N THR A 615 4.17 12.60 4.49
CA THR A 615 2.90 11.98 4.10
C THR A 615 2.53 12.27 2.65
N ILE A 616 2.74 13.52 2.18
CA ILE A 616 2.61 13.85 0.76
C ILE A 616 3.56 12.99 -0.08
N LEU A 617 4.78 12.74 0.39
CA LEU A 617 5.76 11.86 -0.24
C LEU A 617 5.37 10.37 -0.19
N ASN A 618 4.98 9.84 0.96
CA ASN A 618 4.73 8.41 1.16
C ASN A 618 3.41 7.92 0.52
N TRP A 619 2.42 8.79 0.36
CA TRP A 619 1.16 8.48 -0.34
C TRP A 619 1.10 8.95 -1.79
N SER A 620 2.23 9.39 -2.35
CA SER A 620 2.41 9.63 -3.79
C SER A 620 3.31 8.56 -4.43
N PHE A 621 3.14 8.34 -5.73
CA PHE A 621 4.17 7.69 -6.54
C PHE A 621 5.33 8.67 -6.75
N VAL A 622 6.37 8.50 -5.94
CA VAL A 622 7.58 9.34 -5.96
C VAL A 622 8.46 8.99 -7.16
N ARG A 623 9.02 10.00 -7.82
CA ARG A 623 10.10 9.88 -8.80
C ARG A 623 11.27 9.01 -8.32
N ASP A 624 11.80 8.18 -9.21
CA ASP A 624 12.88 7.21 -9.00
C ASP A 624 14.28 7.71 -9.45
N ASP A 625 14.40 8.96 -9.93
CA ASP A 625 15.64 9.54 -10.45
C ASP A 625 16.43 10.38 -9.43
N GLN A 626 15.94 10.54 -8.20
CA GLN A 626 16.65 11.20 -7.09
C GLN A 626 16.26 10.59 -5.72
N PRO A 627 17.05 10.81 -4.64
CA PRO A 627 16.73 10.28 -3.32
C PRO A 627 15.41 10.85 -2.74
N ARG A 628 14.64 9.99 -2.06
CA ARG A 628 13.35 10.35 -1.42
C ARG A 628 13.44 11.60 -0.54
N PHE A 629 14.53 11.75 0.21
CA PHE A 629 14.73 12.89 1.13
C PHE A 629 14.89 14.23 0.41
N GLU A 630 15.48 14.26 -0.80
CA GLU A 630 15.64 15.50 -1.55
C GLU A 630 14.30 15.99 -2.09
N THR A 631 13.44 15.07 -2.57
CA THR A 631 12.03 15.38 -2.88
C THR A 631 11.26 15.81 -1.63
N CYS A 632 11.49 15.17 -0.48
CA CYS A 632 10.82 15.53 0.78
C CYS A 632 11.14 16.96 1.22
N TYR A 633 12.40 17.40 1.10
CA TYR A 633 12.80 18.77 1.41
C TYR A 633 12.19 19.80 0.45
N GLN A 634 11.97 19.47 -0.82
CA GLN A 634 11.24 20.35 -1.75
C GLN A 634 9.78 20.54 -1.33
N ILE A 635 9.10 19.45 -0.92
CA ILE A 635 7.73 19.52 -0.38
C ILE A 635 7.73 20.31 0.94
N ALA A 636 8.70 20.09 1.82
CA ALA A 636 8.80 20.80 3.11
C ALA A 636 8.92 22.32 2.94
N LEU A 637 9.71 22.79 1.97
CA LEU A 637 9.79 24.20 1.58
C LEU A 637 8.43 24.72 1.09
N ALA A 638 7.77 23.98 0.19
CA ALA A 638 6.47 24.37 -0.36
C ALA A 638 5.35 24.42 0.70
N ILE A 639 5.41 23.58 1.74
CA ILE A 639 4.50 23.61 2.89
C ILE A 639 4.88 24.73 3.88
N ARG A 640 6.17 25.03 4.09
CA ARG A 640 6.59 26.14 4.95
C ARG A 640 6.00 27.47 4.50
N ASP A 641 6.09 27.76 3.21
CA ASP A 641 5.55 28.99 2.64
C ASP A 641 4.02 29.11 2.84
N GLU A 642 3.30 27.97 2.95
CA GLU A 642 1.86 27.93 3.27
C GLU A 642 1.59 28.11 4.79
N VAL A 643 2.42 27.51 5.66
CA VAL A 643 2.35 27.69 7.12
C VAL A 643 2.55 29.15 7.49
N GLU A 644 3.57 29.79 6.92
CA GLU A 644 3.82 31.23 7.15
C GLU A 644 2.67 32.11 6.64
N ASP A 645 2.06 31.78 5.50
CA ASP A 645 0.95 32.56 4.96
C ASP A 645 -0.36 32.37 5.75
N LEU A 646 -0.58 31.19 6.35
CA LEU A 646 -1.65 30.98 7.33
C LEU A 646 -1.44 31.84 8.57
N GLU A 647 -0.22 31.90 9.11
CA GLU A 647 0.11 32.77 10.26
C GLU A 647 -0.11 34.25 9.93
N LYS A 648 0.40 34.73 8.79
CA LYS A 648 0.19 36.11 8.29
C LYS A 648 -1.30 36.44 8.13
N ALA A 649 -2.12 35.46 7.78
CA ALA A 649 -3.57 35.59 7.60
C ALA A 649 -4.40 35.34 8.88
N GLY A 650 -3.76 35.38 10.05
CA GLY A 650 -4.41 35.39 11.37
C GLY A 650 -4.66 34.00 12.00
N ILE A 651 -4.17 32.92 11.38
CA ILE A 651 -4.34 31.56 11.90
C ILE A 651 -3.23 31.28 12.93
N ASN A 652 -3.62 31.04 14.19
CA ASN A 652 -2.67 30.88 15.30
C ASN A 652 -2.61 29.48 15.91
N VAL A 653 -3.39 28.55 15.36
CA VAL A 653 -3.19 27.11 15.54
C VAL A 653 -3.07 26.50 14.14
N ILE A 654 -1.97 25.84 13.83
CA ILE A 654 -1.74 25.22 12.51
C ILE A 654 -1.43 23.75 12.74
N GLN A 655 -2.22 22.87 12.14
CA GLN A 655 -2.07 21.43 12.24
C GLN A 655 -1.46 20.87 10.96
N ILE A 656 -0.38 20.10 11.10
CA ILE A 656 0.42 19.54 9.99
C ILE A 656 0.47 18.02 10.17
N ASP A 657 -0.36 17.30 9.45
CA ASP A 657 -0.62 15.87 9.70
C ASP A 657 0.42 14.96 9.03
N GLU A 658 1.11 14.13 9.82
CA GLU A 658 2.09 13.16 9.34
C GLU A 658 1.59 11.71 9.50
N ALA A 659 0.37 11.48 8.99
CA ALA A 659 -0.33 10.19 8.98
C ALA A 659 0.49 9.02 8.42
N ALA A 660 1.43 9.26 7.50
CA ALA A 660 2.27 8.22 6.90
C ALA A 660 3.73 8.20 7.38
N LEU A 661 4.06 8.86 8.51
CA LEU A 661 5.44 8.91 9.03
C LEU A 661 6.05 7.52 9.23
N ARG A 662 5.29 6.56 9.76
CA ARG A 662 5.74 5.17 9.97
C ARG A 662 5.76 4.33 8.69
N GLU A 663 5.06 4.73 7.63
CA GLU A 663 4.94 3.94 6.39
C GLU A 663 6.21 3.96 5.53
N GLY A 664 7.01 5.02 5.63
CA GLY A 664 8.31 5.13 4.95
C GLY A 664 9.47 4.51 5.71
N LEU A 665 9.23 3.96 6.91
CA LEU A 665 10.26 3.41 7.78
C LEU A 665 10.91 2.16 7.12
N PRO A 666 12.24 2.12 6.92
CA PRO A 666 12.93 0.97 6.34
C PRO A 666 12.71 -0.32 7.12
N LEU A 667 12.74 -1.47 6.41
CA LEU A 667 12.60 -2.81 7.00
C LEU A 667 13.89 -3.31 7.70
N ARG A 668 14.98 -2.54 7.56
CA ARG A 668 16.31 -2.78 8.13
C ARG A 668 16.53 -1.79 9.28
N LYS A 669 16.68 -2.27 10.53
CA LYS A 669 16.82 -1.41 11.73
C LYS A 669 17.98 -0.43 11.63
N SER A 670 19.05 -0.83 10.94
CA SER A 670 20.23 0.00 10.66
C SER A 670 19.96 1.23 9.78
N GLU A 671 18.82 1.29 9.09
CA GLU A 671 18.46 2.37 8.15
C GLU A 671 17.36 3.29 8.70
N GLU A 672 16.63 2.85 9.74
CA GLU A 672 15.57 3.59 10.42
C GLU A 672 16.06 4.97 10.90
N ALA A 673 17.24 5.03 11.52
CA ALA A 673 17.81 6.30 12.02
C ALA A 673 18.07 7.33 10.91
N PHE A 674 18.48 6.89 9.71
CA PHE A 674 18.66 7.80 8.57
C PHE A 674 17.31 8.30 8.04
N TYR A 675 16.32 7.41 7.92
CA TYR A 675 14.96 7.78 7.53
C TYR A 675 14.34 8.79 8.48
N LEU A 676 14.33 8.47 9.77
CA LEU A 676 13.72 9.29 10.81
C LEU A 676 14.38 10.67 10.90
N ASN A 677 15.71 10.75 10.74
CA ASN A 677 16.42 12.03 10.71
C ASN A 677 15.90 12.98 9.61
N TRP A 678 15.85 12.54 8.34
CA TRP A 678 15.39 13.44 7.28
C TRP A 678 13.87 13.66 7.28
N ALA A 679 13.09 12.69 7.76
CA ALA A 679 11.64 12.81 7.90
C ALA A 679 11.26 13.87 8.96
N VAL A 680 11.84 13.76 10.16
CA VAL A 680 11.65 14.73 11.25
C VAL A 680 12.23 16.11 10.91
N HIS A 681 13.36 16.16 10.21
CA HIS A 681 13.91 17.41 9.68
C HIS A 681 12.96 18.06 8.66
N SER A 682 12.38 17.27 7.74
CA SER A 682 11.38 17.75 6.79
C SER A 682 10.14 18.31 7.48
N PHE A 683 9.64 17.67 8.54
CA PHE A 683 8.56 18.23 9.35
C PHE A 683 8.94 19.59 9.94
N ARG A 684 10.10 19.70 10.61
CA ARG A 684 10.54 20.97 11.24
C ARG A 684 10.72 22.11 10.24
N ILE A 685 11.26 21.83 9.05
CA ILE A 685 11.39 22.82 7.97
C ILE A 685 10.04 23.50 7.65
N THR A 686 8.89 22.82 7.82
CA THR A 686 7.57 23.42 7.57
C THR A 686 7.20 24.56 8.53
N ASN A 687 7.75 24.60 9.74
CA ASN A 687 7.25 25.48 10.80
C ASN A 687 8.35 26.18 11.63
N CYS A 688 9.63 26.00 11.29
CA CYS A 688 10.76 26.62 11.98
C CYS A 688 10.70 28.16 12.05
N GLY A 689 9.94 28.81 11.16
CA GLY A 689 9.79 30.27 11.07
C GLY A 689 8.61 30.89 11.83
N VAL A 690 7.71 30.11 12.45
CA VAL A 690 6.48 30.65 13.06
C VAL A 690 6.71 31.29 14.43
N GLN A 691 5.90 32.29 14.77
CA GLN A 691 5.99 33.04 16.03
C GLN A 691 5.72 32.15 17.25
N ASP A 692 6.40 32.41 18.38
CA ASP A 692 6.23 31.63 19.63
C ASP A 692 4.79 31.63 20.17
N THR A 693 3.94 32.54 19.71
CA THR A 693 2.51 32.60 20.05
C THR A 693 1.59 31.83 19.08
N THR A 694 2.16 31.18 18.06
CA THR A 694 1.46 30.28 17.13
C THR A 694 1.78 28.84 17.48
N GLN A 695 0.75 28.02 17.57
CA GLN A 695 0.81 26.64 18.07
C GLN A 695 0.78 25.64 16.92
N ILE A 696 1.82 24.81 16.83
CA ILE A 696 1.92 23.73 15.84
C ILE A 696 1.34 22.43 16.43
N HIS A 697 0.25 21.97 15.82
CA HIS A 697 -0.33 20.65 16.05
C HIS A 697 0.20 19.65 15.00
N THR A 698 0.27 18.37 15.33
CA THR A 698 0.43 17.30 14.32
C THR A 698 -0.38 16.06 14.71
N HIS A 699 -1.03 15.44 13.74
CA HIS A 699 -1.72 14.17 13.91
C HIS A 699 -0.95 13.00 13.28
N MET A 700 -0.98 11.84 13.94
CA MET A 700 -0.40 10.58 13.47
C MET A 700 -1.37 9.41 13.70
N CYS A 701 -1.67 8.66 12.64
CA CYS A 701 -2.61 7.53 12.62
C CYS A 701 -2.02 6.23 13.22
N TYR A 702 -1.40 6.31 14.40
CA TYR A 702 -0.78 5.16 15.09
C TYR A 702 -0.97 5.27 16.61
N SER A 703 -0.94 4.13 17.31
CA SER A 703 -1.04 4.04 18.78
C SER A 703 0.20 3.48 19.48
N ASN A 704 1.16 2.92 18.73
CA ASN A 704 2.42 2.39 19.27
C ASN A 704 3.60 3.21 18.75
N PHE A 705 4.32 3.84 19.69
CA PHE A 705 5.45 4.75 19.42
C PHE A 705 6.77 4.26 20.02
N ASN A 706 6.82 3.08 20.64
CA ASN A 706 7.98 2.61 21.41
C ASN A 706 9.29 2.66 20.61
N ASP A 707 9.23 2.30 19.32
CA ASP A 707 10.38 2.22 18.43
C ASP A 707 10.81 3.60 17.85
N ILE A 708 9.95 4.63 17.96
CA ILE A 708 10.11 5.93 17.29
C ILE A 708 9.92 7.15 18.22
N ILE A 709 9.75 6.95 19.53
CA ILE A 709 9.36 8.01 20.48
C ILE A 709 10.31 9.21 20.46
N HIS A 710 11.62 9.00 20.34
CA HIS A 710 12.59 10.09 20.24
C HIS A 710 12.39 10.95 18.99
N SER A 711 12.01 10.34 17.86
CA SER A 711 11.67 11.07 16.63
C SER A 711 10.43 11.94 16.79
N ILE A 712 9.46 11.53 17.62
CA ILE A 712 8.27 12.32 17.95
C ILE A 712 8.61 13.52 18.83
N ILE A 713 9.58 13.39 19.75
CA ILE A 713 10.14 14.52 20.50
C ILE A 713 10.87 15.49 19.55
N ASP A 714 11.70 14.94 18.66
CA ASP A 714 12.53 15.73 17.75
C ASP A 714 11.76 16.45 16.65
N MET A 715 10.47 16.14 16.43
CA MET A 715 9.57 16.96 15.61
C MET A 715 9.35 18.37 16.19
N ASP A 716 9.57 18.57 17.49
CA ASP A 716 9.39 19.87 18.19
C ASP A 716 8.00 20.50 17.98
N ALA A 717 6.97 19.66 17.80
CA ALA A 717 5.57 20.08 17.76
C ALA A 717 5.11 20.55 19.15
N ASP A 718 4.24 21.56 19.18
CA ASP A 718 3.70 22.08 20.45
C ASP A 718 2.58 21.17 20.99
N VAL A 719 1.85 20.49 20.11
CA VAL A 719 0.81 19.50 20.44
C VAL A 719 0.86 18.32 19.45
N ILE A 720 0.88 17.08 19.94
CA ILE A 720 0.64 15.86 19.16
C ILE A 720 -0.75 15.29 19.42
N THR A 721 -1.38 14.69 18.40
CA THR A 721 -2.62 13.90 18.55
C THR A 721 -2.45 12.53 17.91
N ILE A 722 -2.84 11.48 18.62
CA ILE A 722 -2.53 10.08 18.27
C ILE A 722 -3.77 9.20 18.41
N GLU A 723 -3.88 8.15 17.58
CA GLU A 723 -4.92 7.14 17.75
C GLU A 723 -4.68 6.38 19.05
N ASN A 724 -5.72 6.19 19.87
CA ASN A 724 -5.60 5.43 21.12
C ASN A 724 -6.89 4.74 21.59
N SER A 725 -8.06 4.94 20.96
CA SER A 725 -9.34 4.43 21.51
C SER A 725 -9.44 2.90 21.63
N ARG A 726 -8.69 2.18 20.81
CA ARG A 726 -8.65 0.71 20.74
C ARG A 726 -7.45 0.08 21.47
N SER A 727 -6.62 0.90 22.11
CA SER A 727 -5.33 0.49 22.70
C SER A 727 -5.37 0.54 24.23
N ASP A 728 -4.58 -0.34 24.88
CA ASP A 728 -4.38 -0.32 26.35
C ASP A 728 -3.71 1.00 26.75
N GLU A 729 -4.33 1.78 27.64
CA GLU A 729 -3.82 3.09 28.04
C GLU A 729 -2.41 3.04 28.66
N LYS A 730 -1.95 1.86 29.09
CA LYS A 730 -0.56 1.64 29.53
C LYS A 730 0.47 1.93 28.44
N LEU A 731 0.11 1.85 27.15
CA LEU A 731 1.02 2.23 26.07
C LEU A 731 1.39 3.73 26.09
N LEU A 732 0.64 4.56 26.83
CA LEU A 732 0.98 5.97 27.06
C LEU A 732 2.12 6.16 28.07
N SER A 733 2.54 5.12 28.81
CA SER A 733 3.65 5.25 29.77
C SER A 733 4.97 5.62 29.09
N VAL A 734 5.12 5.31 27.79
CA VAL A 734 6.26 5.70 26.93
C VAL A 734 6.51 7.21 26.87
N PHE A 735 5.53 8.05 27.22
CA PHE A 735 5.68 9.52 27.29
C PHE A 735 6.18 10.04 28.67
N ARG A 736 6.36 9.13 29.65
CA ARG A 736 6.92 9.37 31.00
C ARG A 736 8.12 8.49 31.37
N GLU A 737 8.09 7.22 30.96
CA GLU A 737 9.06 6.20 31.37
C GLU A 737 10.25 6.21 30.40
N GLY A 738 11.40 6.72 30.86
CA GLY A 738 12.60 6.93 30.03
C GLY A 738 12.56 8.20 29.16
N VAL A 739 11.40 8.81 28.98
CA VAL A 739 11.17 10.04 28.20
C VAL A 739 10.37 11.04 29.03
N LYS A 740 10.77 12.32 29.03
CA LYS A 740 9.94 13.43 29.53
C LYS A 740 9.46 14.24 28.33
N TYR A 741 8.26 13.93 27.82
CA TYR A 741 7.76 14.54 26.58
C TYR A 741 7.56 16.07 26.70
N GLY A 742 6.88 16.55 27.75
CA GLY A 742 6.85 17.97 28.13
C GLY A 742 6.09 18.93 27.19
N ALA A 743 5.48 18.43 26.11
CA ALA A 743 4.62 19.18 25.19
C ALA A 743 3.18 18.64 25.20
N GLY A 744 2.26 19.30 24.48
CA GLY A 744 0.85 18.92 24.43
C GLY A 744 0.62 17.54 23.80
N ILE A 745 -0.30 16.75 24.36
CA ILE A 745 -0.60 15.40 23.88
C ILE A 745 -2.11 15.11 23.96
N GLY A 746 -2.68 14.61 22.87
CA GLY A 746 -4.10 14.26 22.74
C GLY A 746 -4.32 12.83 22.22
N PRO A 747 -4.28 11.81 23.10
CA PRO A 747 -4.60 10.43 22.73
C PRO A 747 -6.10 10.28 22.51
N GLY A 748 -6.50 9.69 21.39
CA GLY A 748 -7.90 9.63 20.98
C GLY A 748 -8.83 8.96 22.00
N VAL A 749 -9.94 9.63 22.32
CA VAL A 749 -10.96 9.15 23.27
C VAL A 749 -12.19 8.52 22.60
N TYR A 750 -12.35 8.69 21.28
CA TYR A 750 -13.48 8.19 20.48
C TYR A 750 -12.98 7.44 19.23
N ASP A 751 -13.39 6.17 19.12
CA ASP A 751 -13.18 5.29 17.95
C ASP A 751 -13.93 5.80 16.72
N ILE A 752 -13.27 6.62 15.90
CA ILE A 752 -13.87 7.16 14.68
C ILE A 752 -14.07 6.12 13.59
N HIS A 753 -13.58 4.88 13.74
CA HIS A 753 -13.75 3.79 12.78
C HIS A 753 -15.00 2.95 13.07
N SER A 754 -15.65 3.14 14.23
CA SER A 754 -16.92 2.52 14.59
C SER A 754 -18.11 3.47 14.35
N PRO A 755 -19.28 2.97 13.92
CA PRO A 755 -20.53 3.73 13.98
C PRO A 755 -21.13 3.78 15.40
N ARG A 756 -20.56 3.08 16.38
CA ARG A 756 -21.00 3.11 17.78
C ARG A 756 -20.71 4.47 18.41
N ILE A 757 -21.70 5.05 19.07
CA ILE A 757 -21.55 6.23 19.91
C ILE A 757 -21.05 5.76 21.29
N PRO A 758 -19.86 6.19 21.77
CA PRO A 758 -19.42 5.94 23.14
C PRO A 758 -20.20 6.81 24.13
N SER A 759 -20.42 6.34 25.36
CA SER A 759 -21.08 7.10 26.42
C SER A 759 -20.17 8.17 27.03
N THR A 760 -20.76 9.10 27.79
CA THR A 760 -20.00 10.12 28.55
C THR A 760 -19.11 9.47 29.61
N GLU A 761 -19.61 8.42 30.26
CA GLU A 761 -18.92 7.66 31.30
C GLU A 761 -17.73 6.89 30.72
N GLU A 762 -17.89 6.28 29.53
CA GLU A 762 -16.78 5.65 28.81
C GLU A 762 -15.67 6.66 28.48
N ILE A 763 -16.02 7.85 27.98
CA ILE A 763 -15.01 8.87 27.66
C ILE A 763 -14.36 9.41 28.94
N ALA A 764 -15.13 9.66 30.00
CA ALA A 764 -14.60 10.17 31.27
C ALA A 764 -13.61 9.18 31.91
N ASP A 765 -13.96 7.88 32.00
CA ASP A 765 -13.07 6.81 32.47
C ASP A 765 -11.75 6.77 31.68
N ARG A 766 -11.81 6.91 30.35
CA ARG A 766 -10.60 6.94 29.52
C ARG A 766 -9.75 8.19 29.73
N ILE A 767 -10.33 9.37 29.89
CA ILE A 767 -9.57 10.59 30.23
C ILE A 767 -8.97 10.46 31.64
N SER A 768 -9.68 9.89 32.62
CA SER A 768 -9.14 9.61 33.97
C SER A 768 -7.97 8.62 33.93
N LYS A 769 -8.03 7.58 33.09
CA LYS A 769 -6.90 6.66 32.85
C LYS A 769 -5.71 7.36 32.21
N MET A 770 -5.95 8.24 31.24
CA MET A 770 -4.90 9.07 30.65
C MET A 770 -4.26 10.00 31.69
N LEU A 771 -5.04 10.61 32.57
CA LEU A 771 -4.57 11.49 33.66
C LEU A 771 -3.74 10.77 34.74
N ALA A 772 -3.88 9.46 34.90
CA ALA A 772 -2.96 8.68 35.76
C ALA A 772 -1.54 8.63 35.16
N VAL A 773 -1.41 8.73 33.83
CA VAL A 773 -0.15 8.52 33.08
C VAL A 773 0.42 9.82 32.50
N LEU A 774 -0.39 10.83 32.22
CA LEU A 774 -0.03 12.07 31.54
C LEU A 774 -0.38 13.30 32.41
N ASP A 775 0.44 14.34 32.35
CA ASP A 775 0.27 15.52 33.19
C ASP A 775 -0.93 16.40 32.73
N THR A 776 -1.75 16.83 33.68
CA THR A 776 -3.05 17.49 33.43
C THR A 776 -2.96 18.78 32.60
N ASN A 777 -1.82 19.47 32.65
CA ASN A 777 -1.58 20.73 31.96
C ASN A 777 -1.20 20.58 30.47
N ILE A 778 -0.98 19.33 30.00
CA ILE A 778 -0.63 19.04 28.59
C ILE A 778 -1.61 18.10 27.90
N LEU A 779 -2.57 17.49 28.62
CA LEU A 779 -3.54 16.55 28.03
C LEU A 779 -4.68 17.28 27.28
N TRP A 780 -4.84 16.94 26.00
CA TRP A 780 -5.95 17.36 25.12
C TRP A 780 -7.03 16.26 25.01
N VAL A 781 -8.25 16.65 24.64
CA VAL A 781 -9.38 15.73 24.44
C VAL A 781 -9.89 15.79 23.00
N ASN A 782 -9.70 14.71 22.25
CA ASN A 782 -10.04 14.62 20.83
C ASN A 782 -10.45 13.20 20.40
N PRO A 783 -11.15 13.05 19.26
CA PRO A 783 -11.33 11.74 18.60
C PRO A 783 -10.00 11.13 18.15
N ASP A 784 -10.00 9.85 17.76
CA ASP A 784 -8.83 9.16 17.20
C ASP A 784 -8.27 9.83 15.93
N CYS A 785 -9.14 10.18 14.98
CA CYS A 785 -8.76 10.72 13.66
C CYS A 785 -9.93 11.58 13.07
N GLY A 786 -9.85 11.96 11.80
CA GLY A 786 -10.86 12.76 11.09
C GLY A 786 -12.22 12.06 10.91
N LEU A 787 -13.29 12.83 11.00
CA LEU A 787 -14.69 12.34 11.06
C LEU A 787 -15.33 12.13 9.67
N LYS A 788 -14.57 12.36 8.59
CA LYS A 788 -14.94 12.22 7.16
C LYS A 788 -15.77 11.00 6.77
N THR A 789 -15.56 9.87 7.44
CA THR A 789 -16.22 8.59 7.12
C THR A 789 -17.44 8.27 7.99
N ARG A 790 -17.69 9.04 9.06
CA ARG A 790 -18.88 8.93 9.93
C ARG A 790 -20.05 9.76 9.39
N LYS A 791 -21.22 9.64 10.01
CA LYS A 791 -22.42 10.46 9.73
C LYS A 791 -22.65 11.50 10.83
N TYR A 792 -23.34 12.60 10.52
CA TYR A 792 -23.71 13.59 11.54
C TYR A 792 -24.57 13.02 12.69
N THR A 793 -25.37 11.99 12.43
CA THR A 793 -26.13 11.25 13.46
C THR A 793 -25.25 10.47 14.45
N GLU A 794 -24.04 10.11 14.02
CA GLU A 794 -23.03 9.40 14.83
C GLU A 794 -22.15 10.45 15.56
N VAL A 795 -21.69 11.47 14.81
CA VAL A 795 -20.75 12.50 15.28
C VAL A 795 -21.33 13.43 16.34
N LYS A 796 -22.57 13.93 16.17
CA LYS A 796 -23.14 14.92 17.11
C LYS A 796 -23.21 14.41 18.56
N PRO A 797 -23.83 13.25 18.86
CA PRO A 797 -23.86 12.75 20.23
C PRO A 797 -22.48 12.31 20.74
N ALA A 798 -21.61 11.72 19.89
CA ALA A 798 -20.26 11.34 20.32
C ALA A 798 -19.41 12.54 20.76
N LEU A 799 -19.45 13.65 20.03
CA LEU A 799 -18.76 14.89 20.43
C LEU A 799 -19.42 15.58 21.63
N SER A 800 -20.75 15.51 21.75
CA SER A 800 -21.48 16.03 22.93
C SER A 800 -21.05 15.30 24.21
N ASN A 801 -20.97 13.98 24.16
CA ASN A 801 -20.48 13.14 25.27
C ASN A 801 -19.02 13.48 25.59
N MET A 802 -18.18 13.69 24.56
CA MET A 802 -16.77 14.06 24.71
C MET A 802 -16.55 15.38 25.45
N VAL A 803 -17.28 16.45 25.06
CA VAL A 803 -17.18 17.76 25.74
C VAL A 803 -17.79 17.68 27.15
N THR A 804 -18.86 16.91 27.35
CA THR A 804 -19.47 16.70 28.67
C THR A 804 -18.50 16.01 29.64
N ALA A 805 -17.79 14.97 29.18
CA ALA A 805 -16.77 14.29 29.96
C ALA A 805 -15.58 15.21 30.30
N ALA A 806 -15.11 16.02 29.35
CA ALA A 806 -14.06 17.00 29.60
C ALA A 806 -14.48 18.04 30.66
N LYS A 807 -15.72 18.56 30.58
CA LYS A 807 -16.27 19.51 31.58
C LYS A 807 -16.37 18.90 32.97
N LEU A 808 -16.94 17.69 33.09
CA LEU A 808 -17.04 16.96 34.36
C LEU A 808 -15.68 16.83 35.05
N LEU A 809 -14.62 16.55 34.29
CA LEU A 809 -13.27 16.42 34.83
C LEU A 809 -12.59 17.78 35.11
N ARG A 810 -12.87 18.84 34.33
CA ARG A 810 -12.44 20.22 34.64
C ARG A 810 -12.95 20.66 36.02
N ASP A 811 -14.21 20.40 36.34
CA ASP A 811 -14.82 20.79 37.61
C ASP A 811 -14.19 20.02 38.79
N GLN A 812 -13.97 18.71 38.63
CA GLN A 812 -13.27 17.89 39.63
C GLN A 812 -11.83 18.40 39.88
N LEU A 813 -11.08 18.68 38.81
CA LEU A 813 -9.71 19.21 38.87
C LEU A 813 -9.64 20.63 39.47
N ALA A 814 -10.70 21.43 39.33
CA ALA A 814 -10.84 22.72 39.99
C ALA A 814 -11.16 22.58 41.49
N SER A 815 -12.00 21.60 41.87
CA SER A 815 -12.34 21.32 43.28
C SER A 815 -11.25 20.61 44.10
N THR A 816 -10.16 20.20 43.45
CA THR A 816 -9.01 19.50 44.08
C THR A 816 -7.79 20.43 44.23
N LYS A 817 -7.99 21.76 44.13
CA LYS A 817 -6.97 22.81 44.32
C LYS A 817 -7.37 23.78 45.42
#